data_AF-A0A834X2R3-F1
#
_entry.id   AF-A0A834X2R3-F1
#
_cell.length_a   1.000
_cell.length_b   1.000
_cell.length_c   1.000
_cell.angle_alpha   90.00
_cell.angle_beta   90.00
_cell.angle_gamma   90.00
#
_symmetry.space_group_name_H-M   'P 1'
#
loop_
_entity.id
_entity.type
_entity.pdbx_description
1 polymer ?
#
loop_
_entity_poly.entity_id
_entity_poly.type
_entity_poly.pdbx_seq_one_letter_code
_entity_poly.pdbx_strand_id
1 'polypeptide(L)'
;MDLMNSLLNLVVPPTSLMMVAFAWPGICFLKACEWLTTTLLHHHQDMEDRVQIAYEYGKRRANLVLVARREQRLVGIAENARLLGANHVITIAADVVKEDDCTRFVQQTIQHFGRVDHLVNTVSLGHTFYFDEVADTSVFPLLLDINFWGNVYPTFVALPYLRQTKGRIIINASVENWLPLPRMSLYAAAKAALVNFYETLRFELNDEVGVTIATHGWIGSEMISGKFMVEEGAEMQWKEEREVHVSGESVEEFARLIVSGACRGDAYVKFPSWYDIFLLFRVFTPNILNWAFKLLISPQGVPRTSSLLGTGRPVAEMPPPPGKALVGSGPVTFSGQSSPQMQLNFFWVFMETSVPHLANLLQNCISKKALLAGKVLHARIFRLSLFSDTLLCNHLIELYSKCDGVSHAYQVFCKIPQRNIYSWNAILGAYCRDSNLRDAYKLFVQMPERNTVSWNTIISTMVRTGFEQQALYTFDSMMLEGLKPSHITFASIFSACAALSDAEFGRRSHGLVVKVGLDKNLYAVNALLCMYSKCELISDAIRVFKDIPDPNEVTFTTMMGGLARTNQVREASEVCRLMLRKGIHIDSVSLSTILGVCSKGGFEEIGLYGKEIHTLSIKLGFEKDLHLNNSLLDMYAKTGDMDSAENVFANMLQLSVVSWNIMISGYGNKCKSDKALEYLQRMQSYGFEPDDVTYINMLAACVKSGDVSTGRYIFDSMSCPSLTSWNAMLSGYIQNADHKEAVELFRKMQFQWLHPDRTTLAIILSSCAEMGLLEAGKEVHACSQKSGLHNDAYVASGLINVYSKCGEIELAKHIFNKLPELDVVCWNSMIVGFSINSLDDEAFTFYKQMREFAFIPSEFSYASILNSCAKLSSLLQGQQIHAQITKDGLVDDIFVGSSLIEMYCKCGGVDGARCFFDMMPFKNTVTWNAMIHGYAHNGCGNEAVSLYKEMIQSGEKPDDITFVAVLTACSHSALVDEGVEIFNSMQQKYGTAPMLDHYTCIIDCLGRAGRFDEAEVILDSMPYKDDPVVWEVVLSSCRIHANLNLARRAAEELFRLDPQNSASYVLLANMYSSMGRWDDARHVRDMMSDKQVRKDPGYSWSECKEGMENSDLALIMVNSPDHSWMDLSEMPAYCFFIKLEFDHILLGVWTTQI
;
A
#
# COMPACT_ATOMS: atom_id res chain seq x y z
N MET A 1 -1.44 -11.34 -53.41
CA MET A 1 -1.63 -11.89 -52.05
C MET A 1 -1.96 -10.80 -51.06
N ASP A 2 -1.19 -9.70 -50.97
CA ASP A 2 -1.53 -8.60 -50.05
C ASP A 2 -2.83 -7.86 -50.38
N LEU A 3 -3.19 -7.73 -51.66
CA LEU A 3 -4.51 -7.22 -52.06
C LEU A 3 -5.65 -8.16 -51.62
N MET A 4 -5.42 -9.49 -51.69
CA MET A 4 -6.39 -10.51 -51.25
C MET A 4 -6.50 -10.55 -49.72
N ASN A 5 -5.39 -10.38 -49.00
CA ASN A 5 -5.37 -10.29 -47.54
C ASN A 5 -5.98 -8.97 -47.05
N SER A 6 -5.83 -7.87 -47.79
CA SER A 6 -6.48 -6.61 -47.48
C SER A 6 -7.99 -6.68 -47.74
N LEU A 7 -8.42 -7.35 -48.84
CA LEU A 7 -9.83 -7.66 -49.08
C LEU A 7 -10.43 -8.62 -48.05
N LEU A 8 -9.70 -9.68 -47.66
CA LEU A 8 -10.12 -10.60 -46.61
C LEU A 8 -10.19 -9.90 -45.25
N ASN A 9 -9.23 -9.04 -44.89
CA ASN A 9 -9.30 -8.29 -43.63
C ASN A 9 -10.37 -7.20 -43.62
N LEU A 10 -10.81 -6.71 -44.78
CA LEU A 10 -11.94 -5.78 -44.91
C LEU A 10 -13.30 -6.50 -44.86
N VAL A 11 -13.39 -7.72 -45.40
CA VAL A 11 -14.63 -8.49 -45.53
C VAL A 11 -14.88 -9.43 -44.35
N VAL A 12 -13.84 -10.01 -43.74
CA VAL A 12 -13.93 -11.03 -42.67
C VAL A 12 -14.50 -10.49 -41.37
N PRO A 13 -14.17 -9.29 -40.85
CA PRO A 13 -14.79 -8.79 -39.62
C PRO A 13 -16.31 -8.56 -39.78
N PRO A 14 -16.82 -7.95 -40.88
CA PRO A 14 -18.26 -7.87 -41.14
C PRO A 14 -18.92 -9.22 -41.41
N THR A 15 -18.28 -10.16 -42.11
CA THR A 15 -18.87 -11.51 -42.35
C THR A 15 -18.88 -12.38 -41.10
N SER A 16 -17.91 -12.22 -40.20
CA SER A 16 -17.88 -12.88 -38.89
C SER A 16 -18.96 -12.34 -37.96
N LEU A 17 -19.17 -11.01 -37.96
CA LEU A 17 -20.27 -10.36 -37.26
C LEU A 17 -21.64 -10.71 -37.86
N MET A 18 -21.76 -10.81 -39.20
CA MET A 18 -22.97 -11.31 -39.87
C MET A 18 -23.23 -12.77 -39.50
N MET A 19 -22.22 -13.66 -39.51
CA MET A 19 -22.42 -15.07 -39.15
C MET A 19 -22.84 -15.26 -37.69
N VAL A 20 -22.28 -14.45 -36.76
CA VAL A 20 -22.74 -14.43 -35.37
C VAL A 20 -24.14 -13.82 -35.25
N ALA A 21 -24.45 -12.74 -35.99
CA ALA A 21 -25.77 -12.11 -36.02
C ALA A 21 -26.85 -12.97 -36.71
N PHE A 22 -26.48 -13.87 -37.62
CA PHE A 22 -27.40 -14.84 -38.25
C PHE A 22 -27.53 -16.14 -37.44
N ALA A 23 -26.49 -16.54 -36.68
CA ALA A 23 -26.56 -17.68 -35.76
C ALA A 23 -27.29 -17.34 -34.44
N TRP A 24 -27.23 -16.08 -33.99
CA TRP A 24 -27.84 -15.63 -32.73
C TRP A 24 -29.36 -15.81 -32.69
N PRO A 25 -30.16 -15.44 -33.72
CA PRO A 25 -31.58 -15.75 -33.78
C PRO A 25 -31.87 -17.26 -33.81
N GLY A 26 -31.02 -18.06 -34.47
CA GLY A 26 -31.16 -19.52 -34.50
C GLY A 26 -30.89 -20.18 -33.15
N ILE A 27 -29.90 -19.70 -32.40
CA ILE A 27 -29.57 -20.17 -31.05
C ILE A 27 -30.62 -19.71 -30.04
N CYS A 28 -31.14 -18.48 -30.17
CA CYS A 28 -32.26 -17.99 -29.36
C CYS A 28 -33.57 -18.73 -29.70
N PHE A 29 -33.81 -19.07 -30.98
CA PHE A 29 -34.96 -19.85 -31.41
C PHE A 29 -34.88 -21.30 -30.92
N LEU A 30 -33.72 -21.94 -30.99
CA LEU A 30 -33.50 -23.27 -30.41
C LEU A 30 -33.69 -23.27 -28.89
N LYS A 31 -33.16 -22.28 -28.17
CA LYS A 31 -33.42 -22.11 -26.72
C LYS A 31 -34.89 -21.83 -26.41
N ALA A 32 -35.58 -21.06 -27.25
CA ALA A 32 -37.01 -20.78 -27.09
C ALA A 32 -37.87 -22.01 -27.40
N CYS A 33 -37.52 -22.79 -28.42
CA CYS A 33 -38.15 -24.07 -28.75
C CYS A 33 -37.92 -25.10 -27.65
N GLU A 34 -36.70 -25.18 -27.10
CA GLU A 34 -36.30 -26.07 -26.01
C GLU A 34 -37.03 -25.71 -24.71
N TRP A 35 -37.13 -24.41 -24.40
CA TRP A 35 -37.95 -23.88 -23.30
C TRP A 35 -39.44 -24.16 -23.51
N LEU A 36 -39.97 -23.97 -24.72
CA LEU A 36 -41.37 -24.28 -25.05
C LEU A 36 -41.67 -25.78 -24.96
N THR A 37 -40.76 -26.66 -25.38
CA THR A 37 -40.93 -28.12 -25.25
C THR A 37 -40.86 -28.58 -23.80
N THR A 38 -39.96 -27.99 -22.99
CA THR A 38 -39.86 -28.31 -21.55
C THR A 38 -41.05 -27.77 -20.74
N THR A 39 -41.67 -26.67 -21.17
CA THR A 39 -42.81 -26.07 -20.46
C THR A 39 -44.17 -26.67 -20.86
N LEU A 40 -44.32 -27.18 -22.10
CA LEU A 40 -45.60 -27.71 -22.62
C LEU A 40 -45.72 -29.25 -22.59
N LEU A 41 -44.62 -29.99 -22.45
CA LEU A 41 -44.59 -31.45 -22.50
C LEU A 41 -43.73 -32.03 -21.36
N HIS A 42 -44.13 -31.86 -20.10
CA HIS A 42 -44.06 -32.99 -19.16
C HIS A 42 -44.95 -32.79 -17.94
N HIS A 43 -46.04 -33.56 -17.93
CA HIS A 43 -46.67 -34.08 -16.74
C HIS A 43 -45.64 -34.89 -15.93
N HIS A 44 -45.75 -34.78 -14.60
CA HIS A 44 -45.26 -35.69 -13.57
C HIS A 44 -44.82 -37.07 -14.10
N GLN A 45 -43.52 -37.30 -14.09
CA GLN A 45 -42.95 -38.64 -13.97
C GLN A 45 -41.69 -38.54 -13.11
N ASP A 46 -41.90 -38.65 -11.79
CA ASP A 46 -40.90 -39.17 -10.87
C ASP A 46 -40.58 -40.61 -11.31
N MET A 47 -39.40 -40.86 -11.90
CA MET A 47 -38.77 -42.18 -11.90
C MET A 47 -37.23 -42.05 -12.02
N GLU A 48 -36.56 -42.85 -11.21
CA GLU A 48 -35.12 -42.88 -10.92
C GLU A 48 -34.19 -43.00 -12.15
N ASP A 49 -33.56 -41.90 -12.55
CA ASP A 49 -32.45 -41.91 -13.52
C ASP A 49 -31.11 -42.23 -12.82
N ARG A 50 -30.86 -43.51 -12.56
CA ARG A 50 -29.63 -43.99 -11.92
C ARG A 50 -28.99 -45.14 -12.73
N VAL A 51 -27.84 -44.85 -13.35
CA VAL A 51 -26.92 -45.80 -14.01
C VAL A 51 -27.48 -46.53 -15.25
N GLN A 52 -27.87 -45.75 -16.25
CA GLN A 52 -28.47 -46.19 -17.51
C GLN A 52 -27.58 -47.11 -18.39
N ILE A 53 -26.25 -47.07 -18.22
CA ILE A 53 -25.32 -47.96 -18.94
C ILE A 53 -25.49 -49.43 -18.50
N ALA A 54 -25.72 -49.67 -17.20
CA ALA A 54 -25.95 -51.01 -16.68
C ALA A 54 -27.25 -51.61 -17.23
N TYR A 55 -28.30 -50.79 -17.35
CA TYR A 55 -29.58 -51.20 -17.93
C TYR A 55 -29.47 -51.52 -19.41
N GLU A 56 -28.68 -50.77 -20.19
CA GLU A 56 -28.44 -51.09 -21.61
C GLU A 56 -27.67 -52.41 -21.81
N TYR A 57 -26.73 -52.75 -20.92
CA TYR A 57 -26.14 -54.09 -20.89
C TYR A 57 -27.13 -55.17 -20.42
N GLY A 58 -28.02 -54.85 -19.48
CA GLY A 58 -29.10 -55.71 -19.01
C GLY A 58 -30.12 -56.07 -20.11
N LYS A 59 -30.55 -55.08 -20.91
CA LYS A 59 -31.39 -55.26 -22.11
C LYS A 59 -30.76 -56.22 -23.13
N ARG A 60 -29.42 -56.32 -23.14
CA ARG A 60 -28.64 -57.24 -23.99
C ARG A 60 -28.36 -58.60 -23.33
N ARG A 61 -28.99 -58.89 -22.19
CA ARG A 61 -28.84 -60.14 -21.41
C ARG A 61 -27.40 -60.43 -20.94
N ALA A 62 -26.64 -59.39 -20.61
CA ALA A 62 -25.29 -59.56 -20.06
C ALA A 62 -25.31 -60.08 -18.60
N ASN A 63 -24.23 -60.74 -18.19
CA ASN A 63 -23.93 -60.95 -16.77
C ASN A 63 -23.24 -59.68 -16.23
N LEU A 64 -23.73 -59.14 -15.12
CA LEU A 64 -23.29 -57.85 -14.60
C LEU A 64 -22.64 -58.00 -13.23
N VAL A 65 -21.55 -57.27 -13.03
CA VAL A 65 -20.98 -57.00 -11.71
C VAL A 65 -21.03 -55.50 -11.50
N LEU A 66 -21.77 -55.06 -10.48
CA LEU A 66 -21.93 -53.67 -10.11
C LEU A 66 -21.06 -53.39 -8.88
N VAL A 67 -20.25 -52.33 -8.95
CA VAL A 67 -19.27 -51.98 -7.91
C VAL A 67 -19.45 -50.52 -7.50
N ALA A 68 -19.60 -50.27 -6.20
CA ALA A 68 -19.70 -48.93 -5.62
C ALA A 68 -19.37 -48.94 -4.12
N ARG A 69 -19.07 -47.78 -3.53
CA ARG A 69 -18.77 -47.65 -2.09
C ARG A 69 -19.96 -47.99 -1.19
N ARG A 70 -21.20 -47.75 -1.64
CA ARG A 70 -22.44 -47.98 -0.87
C ARG A 70 -23.26 -49.11 -1.50
N GLU A 71 -23.23 -50.29 -0.89
CA GLU A 71 -23.93 -51.47 -1.41
C GLU A 71 -25.44 -51.29 -1.54
N GLN A 72 -26.07 -50.59 -0.57
CA GLN A 72 -27.52 -50.33 -0.55
C GLN A 72 -28.03 -49.63 -1.81
N ARG A 73 -27.21 -48.77 -2.44
CA ARG A 73 -27.58 -48.08 -3.70
C ARG A 73 -27.52 -49.00 -4.92
N LEU A 74 -26.76 -50.08 -4.86
CA LEU A 74 -26.63 -51.03 -5.96
C LEU A 74 -27.77 -52.05 -6.01
N VAL A 75 -28.45 -52.29 -4.88
CA VAL A 75 -29.53 -53.29 -4.80
C VAL A 75 -30.69 -52.94 -5.75
N GLY A 76 -31.17 -51.69 -5.73
CA GLY A 76 -32.24 -51.24 -6.64
C GLY A 76 -31.83 -51.30 -8.11
N ILE A 77 -30.58 -50.93 -8.43
CA ILE A 77 -30.04 -51.00 -9.80
C ILE A 77 -29.92 -52.46 -10.26
N ALA A 78 -29.51 -53.37 -9.37
CA ALA A 78 -29.38 -54.78 -9.68
C ALA A 78 -30.75 -55.44 -9.94
N GLU A 79 -31.78 -55.10 -9.16
CA GLU A 79 -33.15 -55.58 -9.36
C GLU A 79 -33.72 -55.09 -10.69
N ASN A 80 -33.58 -53.79 -11.00
CA ASN A 80 -34.03 -53.22 -12.26
C ASN A 80 -33.29 -53.81 -13.47
N ALA A 81 -31.97 -54.04 -13.37
CA ALA A 81 -31.21 -54.68 -14.43
C ALA A 81 -31.65 -56.13 -14.70
N ARG A 82 -32.05 -56.88 -13.64
CA ARG A 82 -32.64 -58.23 -13.78
C ARG A 82 -34.00 -58.17 -14.46
N LEU A 83 -34.85 -57.21 -14.09
CA LEU A 83 -36.17 -57.00 -14.72
C LEU A 83 -36.04 -56.67 -16.22
N LEU A 84 -35.00 -55.94 -16.61
CA LEU A 84 -34.70 -55.58 -18.00
C LEU A 84 -34.02 -56.70 -18.81
N GLY A 85 -33.73 -57.85 -18.19
CA GLY A 85 -33.27 -59.06 -18.87
C GLY A 85 -31.83 -59.51 -18.60
N ALA A 86 -31.11 -58.92 -17.63
CA ALA A 86 -29.78 -59.40 -17.23
C ALA A 86 -29.84 -60.81 -16.62
N ASN A 87 -28.96 -61.72 -17.07
CA ASN A 87 -29.01 -63.14 -16.65
C ASN A 87 -28.61 -63.32 -15.19
N HIS A 88 -27.49 -62.73 -14.77
CA HIS A 88 -26.98 -62.75 -13.39
C HIS A 88 -26.39 -61.38 -13.05
N VAL A 89 -26.72 -60.85 -11.87
CA VAL A 89 -26.21 -59.55 -11.39
C VAL A 89 -25.66 -59.72 -9.99
N ILE A 90 -24.37 -59.39 -9.79
CA ILE A 90 -23.69 -59.37 -8.49
C ILE A 90 -23.39 -57.93 -8.11
N THR A 91 -23.61 -57.57 -6.85
CA THR A 91 -23.24 -56.28 -6.28
C THR A 91 -22.05 -56.47 -5.34
N ILE A 92 -21.03 -55.62 -5.45
CA ILE A 92 -19.84 -55.67 -4.59
C ILE A 92 -19.59 -54.27 -4.03
N ALA A 93 -19.56 -54.15 -2.71
CA ALA A 93 -19.11 -52.94 -2.03
C ALA A 93 -17.59 -52.82 -2.12
N ALA A 94 -17.06 -51.80 -2.80
CA ALA A 94 -15.61 -51.58 -2.92
C ALA A 94 -15.29 -50.10 -3.20
N ASP A 95 -14.12 -49.64 -2.76
CA ASP A 95 -13.58 -48.34 -3.12
C ASP A 95 -12.55 -48.47 -4.25
N VAL A 96 -12.90 -47.98 -5.45
CA VAL A 96 -12.06 -48.11 -6.65
C VAL A 96 -10.76 -47.30 -6.59
N VAL A 97 -10.62 -46.41 -5.60
CA VAL A 97 -9.37 -45.68 -5.35
C VAL A 97 -8.34 -46.58 -4.65
N LYS A 98 -8.77 -47.67 -4.00
CA LYS A 98 -7.87 -48.62 -3.31
C LYS A 98 -7.58 -49.82 -4.21
N GLU A 99 -6.30 -50.07 -4.46
CA GLU A 99 -5.86 -51.18 -5.31
C GLU A 99 -6.25 -52.57 -4.75
N ASP A 100 -6.21 -52.75 -3.42
CA ASP A 100 -6.59 -54.02 -2.76
C ASP A 100 -8.06 -54.36 -3.00
N ASP A 101 -8.94 -53.36 -2.93
CA ASP A 101 -10.37 -53.51 -3.19
C ASP A 101 -10.64 -53.81 -4.67
N CYS A 102 -9.86 -53.19 -5.57
CA CYS A 102 -9.88 -53.50 -7.00
C CYS A 102 -9.51 -54.97 -7.27
N THR A 103 -8.43 -55.43 -6.64
CA THR A 103 -7.98 -56.83 -6.70
C THR A 103 -9.07 -57.79 -6.22
N ARG A 104 -9.72 -57.46 -5.10
CA ARG A 104 -10.78 -58.29 -4.52
C ARG A 104 -11.98 -58.44 -5.45
N PHE A 105 -12.55 -57.35 -5.98
CA PHE A 105 -13.77 -57.46 -6.80
C PHE A 105 -13.49 -58.09 -8.17
N VAL A 106 -12.31 -57.86 -8.76
CA VAL A 106 -11.92 -58.52 -10.02
C VAL A 106 -11.74 -60.02 -9.81
N GLN A 107 -11.06 -60.45 -8.74
CA GLN A 107 -10.89 -61.87 -8.43
C GLN A 107 -12.22 -62.56 -8.13
N GLN A 108 -13.12 -61.93 -7.36
CA GLN A 108 -14.47 -62.45 -7.11
C GLN A 108 -15.28 -62.59 -8.41
N THR A 109 -15.14 -61.62 -9.32
CA THR A 109 -15.78 -61.67 -10.65
C THR A 109 -15.27 -62.86 -11.46
N ILE A 110 -13.96 -63.08 -11.50
CA ILE A 110 -13.35 -64.21 -12.20
C ILE A 110 -13.71 -65.54 -11.55
N GLN A 111 -13.76 -65.62 -10.22
CA GLN A 111 -14.14 -66.84 -9.51
C GLN A 111 -15.60 -67.23 -9.80
N HIS A 112 -16.50 -66.26 -9.95
CA HIS A 112 -17.91 -66.52 -10.17
C HIS A 112 -18.27 -66.73 -11.66
N PHE A 113 -17.75 -65.89 -12.55
CA PHE A 113 -18.12 -65.90 -13.98
C PHE A 113 -17.03 -66.46 -14.90
N GLY A 114 -15.84 -66.73 -14.38
CA GLY A 114 -14.72 -67.33 -15.12
C GLY A 114 -13.95 -66.37 -16.05
N ARG A 115 -14.53 -65.21 -16.41
CA ARG A 115 -13.93 -64.25 -17.35
C ARG A 115 -14.49 -62.83 -17.20
N VAL A 116 -13.80 -61.84 -17.76
CA VAL A 116 -14.27 -60.45 -17.89
C VAL A 116 -14.17 -60.03 -19.35
N ASP A 117 -15.30 -59.65 -19.96
CA ASP A 117 -15.37 -59.26 -21.37
C ASP A 117 -15.36 -57.73 -21.54
N HIS A 118 -16.00 -56.98 -20.64
CA HIS A 118 -16.10 -55.53 -20.68
C HIS A 118 -15.85 -54.94 -19.28
N LEU A 119 -14.93 -53.98 -19.19
CA LEU A 119 -14.72 -53.14 -18.01
C LEU A 119 -15.22 -51.73 -18.29
N VAL A 120 -16.18 -51.26 -17.50
CA VAL A 120 -16.82 -49.94 -17.67
C VAL A 120 -16.46 -49.03 -16.50
N ASN A 121 -15.60 -48.05 -16.73
CA ASN A 121 -15.17 -47.09 -15.73
C ASN A 121 -15.96 -45.78 -15.86
N THR A 122 -16.77 -45.47 -14.85
CA THR A 122 -17.73 -44.34 -14.85
C THR A 122 -17.55 -43.40 -13.66
N VAL A 123 -16.52 -43.61 -12.83
CA VAL A 123 -16.31 -42.83 -11.61
C VAL A 123 -15.81 -41.43 -11.96
N SER A 124 -16.53 -40.42 -11.47
CA SER A 124 -16.17 -39.02 -11.65
C SER A 124 -16.69 -38.13 -10.51
N LEU A 125 -15.92 -37.12 -10.13
CA LEU A 125 -16.31 -36.08 -9.17
C LEU A 125 -16.07 -34.71 -9.81
N GLY A 126 -17.12 -33.90 -9.95
CA GLY A 126 -17.04 -32.53 -10.46
C GLY A 126 -16.90 -31.49 -9.34
N HIS A 127 -16.43 -30.29 -9.69
CA HIS A 127 -16.44 -29.10 -8.84
C HIS A 127 -16.77 -27.88 -9.70
N THR A 128 -17.26 -26.80 -9.12
CA THR A 128 -17.64 -25.58 -9.84
C THR A 128 -17.10 -24.33 -9.12
N PHE A 129 -15.79 -24.13 -9.12
CA PHE A 129 -15.14 -22.92 -8.60
C PHE A 129 -14.05 -22.41 -9.56
N TYR A 130 -13.79 -21.11 -9.54
CA TYR A 130 -12.68 -20.54 -10.31
C TYR A 130 -11.34 -20.99 -9.71
N PHE A 131 -10.32 -21.09 -10.56
CA PHE A 131 -8.96 -21.40 -10.08
C PHE A 131 -8.48 -20.40 -9.01
N ASP A 132 -8.85 -19.13 -9.15
CA ASP A 132 -8.51 -18.04 -8.22
C ASP A 132 -9.27 -18.12 -6.88
N GLU A 133 -10.31 -18.95 -6.78
CA GLU A 133 -11.11 -19.15 -5.55
C GLU A 133 -10.57 -20.32 -4.71
N VAL A 134 -9.55 -21.04 -5.18
CA VAL A 134 -8.94 -22.19 -4.49
C VAL A 134 -7.88 -21.72 -3.52
N ALA A 135 -8.26 -21.53 -2.25
CA ALA A 135 -7.32 -21.23 -1.17
C ALA A 135 -6.50 -22.48 -0.74
N ASP A 136 -7.03 -23.68 -0.96
CA ASP A 136 -6.41 -24.95 -0.55
C ASP A 136 -6.20 -25.92 -1.72
N THR A 137 -4.93 -26.18 -2.05
CA THR A 137 -4.55 -27.13 -3.10
C THR A 137 -4.77 -28.61 -2.73
N SER A 138 -5.09 -28.92 -1.47
CA SER A 138 -5.34 -30.29 -0.99
C SER A 138 -6.53 -30.98 -1.67
N VAL A 139 -7.45 -30.20 -2.24
CA VAL A 139 -8.62 -30.68 -2.98
C VAL A 139 -8.23 -31.32 -4.31
N PHE A 140 -7.11 -30.88 -4.92
CA PHE A 140 -6.67 -31.39 -6.22
C PHE A 140 -6.22 -32.86 -6.19
N PRO A 141 -5.39 -33.31 -5.21
CA PRO A 141 -5.12 -34.72 -4.99
C PRO A 141 -6.38 -35.57 -4.84
N LEU A 142 -7.38 -35.14 -4.05
CA LEU A 142 -8.64 -35.89 -3.93
C LEU A 142 -9.41 -36.01 -5.26
N LEU A 143 -9.42 -34.93 -6.07
CA LEU A 143 -10.03 -34.95 -7.39
C LEU A 143 -9.29 -35.88 -8.36
N LEU A 144 -7.96 -35.97 -8.28
CA LEU A 144 -7.15 -36.91 -9.05
C LEU A 144 -7.36 -38.35 -8.57
N ASP A 145 -7.42 -38.58 -7.27
CA ASP A 145 -7.67 -39.91 -6.69
C ASP A 145 -8.96 -40.52 -7.22
N ILE A 146 -10.03 -39.72 -7.31
CA ILE A 146 -11.33 -40.21 -7.79
C ILE A 146 -11.42 -40.21 -9.32
N ASN A 147 -11.07 -39.11 -10.00
CA ASN A 147 -11.27 -38.99 -11.46
C ASN A 147 -10.21 -39.70 -12.29
N PHE A 148 -8.99 -39.87 -11.77
CA PHE A 148 -7.88 -40.52 -12.46
C PHE A 148 -7.63 -41.92 -11.88
N TRP A 149 -7.23 -42.01 -10.60
CA TRP A 149 -6.84 -43.29 -10.00
C TRP A 149 -8.00 -44.28 -9.86
N GLY A 150 -9.20 -43.80 -9.54
CA GLY A 150 -10.43 -44.61 -9.53
C GLY A 150 -10.80 -45.23 -10.88
N ASN A 151 -10.20 -44.77 -11.99
CA ASN A 151 -10.32 -45.39 -13.31
C ASN A 151 -9.08 -46.24 -13.65
N VAL A 152 -7.88 -45.85 -13.18
CA VAL A 152 -6.61 -46.53 -13.51
C VAL A 152 -6.44 -47.84 -12.74
N TYR A 153 -6.71 -47.87 -11.43
CA TYR A 153 -6.52 -49.09 -10.61
C TYR A 153 -7.40 -50.27 -11.06
N PRO A 154 -8.72 -50.11 -11.30
CA PRO A 154 -9.54 -51.19 -11.85
C PRO A 154 -9.01 -51.72 -13.18
N THR A 155 -8.55 -50.82 -14.05
CA THR A 155 -7.98 -51.19 -15.35
C THR A 155 -6.70 -51.97 -15.19
N PHE A 156 -5.78 -51.51 -14.34
CA PHE A 156 -4.51 -52.19 -14.09
C PHE A 156 -4.72 -53.64 -13.62
N VAL A 157 -5.62 -53.84 -12.66
CA VAL A 157 -5.94 -55.17 -12.10
C VAL A 157 -6.66 -56.07 -13.12
N ALA A 158 -7.60 -55.52 -13.90
CA ALA A 158 -8.39 -56.30 -14.85
C ALA A 158 -7.66 -56.60 -16.17
N LEU A 159 -6.60 -55.84 -16.51
CA LEU A 159 -5.92 -55.92 -17.80
C LEU A 159 -5.42 -57.33 -18.18
N PRO A 160 -4.81 -58.13 -17.29
CA PRO A 160 -4.37 -59.48 -17.63
C PRO A 160 -5.53 -60.40 -18.04
N TYR A 161 -6.70 -60.24 -17.43
CA TYR A 161 -7.90 -61.03 -17.72
C TYR A 161 -8.59 -60.54 -19.01
N LEU A 162 -8.60 -59.23 -19.24
CA LEU A 162 -9.12 -58.63 -20.48
C LEU A 162 -8.30 -59.04 -21.72
N ARG A 163 -6.97 -59.19 -21.58
CA ARG A 163 -6.11 -59.71 -22.67
C ARG A 163 -6.48 -61.14 -23.07
N GLN A 164 -6.88 -61.98 -22.11
CA GLN A 164 -7.28 -63.37 -22.38
C GLN A 164 -8.60 -63.44 -23.17
N THR A 165 -9.52 -62.51 -22.93
CA THR A 165 -10.85 -62.46 -23.57
C THR A 165 -10.90 -61.60 -24.83
N LYS A 166 -9.81 -60.88 -25.16
CA LYS A 166 -9.84 -59.73 -26.09
C LYS A 166 -10.95 -58.74 -25.73
N GLY A 167 -11.06 -58.51 -24.42
CA GLY A 167 -12.10 -57.68 -23.83
C GLY A 167 -11.95 -56.20 -24.17
N ARG A 168 -12.84 -55.39 -23.58
CA ARG A 168 -12.90 -53.95 -23.87
C ARG A 168 -12.95 -53.11 -22.61
N ILE A 169 -12.29 -51.96 -22.65
CA ILE A 169 -12.31 -50.94 -21.61
C ILE A 169 -13.09 -49.75 -22.13
N ILE A 170 -14.12 -49.36 -21.38
CA ILE A 170 -14.97 -48.22 -21.68
C ILE A 170 -14.73 -47.19 -20.58
N ILE A 171 -14.33 -45.98 -20.98
CA ILE A 171 -14.11 -44.89 -20.02
C ILE A 171 -15.04 -43.73 -20.32
N ASN A 172 -15.56 -43.13 -19.25
CA ASN A 172 -16.38 -41.94 -19.36
C ASN A 172 -15.56 -40.67 -19.09
N ALA A 173 -15.23 -39.97 -20.17
CA ALA A 173 -14.62 -38.66 -20.18
C ALA A 173 -15.68 -37.57 -20.35
N SER A 174 -15.37 -36.36 -19.89
CA SER A 174 -16.20 -35.16 -20.10
C SER A 174 -15.63 -34.34 -21.25
N VAL A 175 -16.47 -33.61 -21.99
CA VAL A 175 -16.07 -32.66 -23.03
C VAL A 175 -15.16 -31.52 -22.50
N GLU A 176 -15.16 -31.32 -21.19
CA GLU A 176 -14.32 -30.32 -20.50
C GLU A 176 -12.82 -30.65 -20.54
N ASN A 177 -12.46 -31.88 -20.95
CA ASN A 177 -11.08 -32.19 -21.30
C ASN A 177 -10.59 -31.39 -22.53
N TRP A 178 -11.49 -31.02 -23.44
CA TRP A 178 -11.19 -30.40 -24.73
C TRP A 178 -11.58 -28.91 -24.74
N LEU A 179 -12.42 -28.50 -23.80
CA LEU A 179 -12.86 -27.13 -23.59
C LEU A 179 -12.45 -26.67 -22.18
N PRO A 180 -11.41 -25.82 -22.03
CA PRO A 180 -11.01 -25.32 -20.73
C PRO A 180 -12.06 -24.34 -20.21
N LEU A 181 -12.91 -24.81 -19.30
CA LEU A 181 -13.89 -23.97 -18.61
C LEU A 181 -13.25 -23.35 -17.35
N PRO A 182 -13.23 -22.01 -17.20
CA PRO A 182 -12.55 -21.35 -16.09
C PRO A 182 -13.01 -21.78 -14.70
N ARG A 183 -14.28 -22.20 -14.56
CA ARG A 183 -14.92 -22.64 -13.31
C ARG A 183 -14.74 -24.13 -12.97
N MET A 184 -14.04 -24.90 -13.81
CA MET A 184 -13.86 -26.34 -13.62
C MET A 184 -12.41 -26.76 -13.90
N SER A 185 -11.46 -25.85 -13.70
CA SER A 185 -10.07 -25.98 -14.14
C SER A 185 -9.37 -27.24 -13.60
N LEU A 186 -9.57 -27.58 -12.32
CA LEU A 186 -8.97 -28.77 -11.70
C LEU A 186 -9.57 -30.10 -12.22
N TYR A 187 -10.84 -30.07 -12.60
CA TYR A 187 -11.59 -31.21 -13.13
C TYR A 187 -11.26 -31.43 -14.60
N ALA A 188 -11.17 -30.36 -15.39
CA ALA A 188 -10.66 -30.37 -16.75
C ALA A 188 -9.23 -30.93 -16.79
N ALA A 189 -8.37 -30.53 -15.86
CA ALA A 189 -7.01 -31.06 -15.74
C ALA A 189 -6.99 -32.57 -15.43
N ALA A 190 -7.79 -33.03 -14.45
CA ALA A 190 -7.89 -34.45 -14.11
C ALA A 190 -8.46 -35.30 -15.27
N LYS A 191 -9.47 -34.80 -15.98
CA LYS A 191 -10.05 -35.47 -17.16
C LYS A 191 -9.11 -35.46 -18.37
N ALA A 192 -8.31 -34.41 -18.55
CA ALA A 192 -7.26 -34.39 -19.56
C ALA A 192 -6.17 -35.44 -19.26
N ALA A 193 -5.75 -35.57 -18.00
CA ALA A 193 -4.83 -36.62 -17.58
C ALA A 193 -5.39 -38.03 -17.86
N LEU A 194 -6.67 -38.25 -17.53
CA LEU A 194 -7.38 -39.50 -17.81
C LEU A 194 -7.37 -39.87 -19.30
N VAL A 195 -7.77 -38.94 -20.17
CA VAL A 195 -7.80 -39.20 -21.62
C VAL A 195 -6.40 -39.47 -22.18
N ASN A 196 -5.39 -38.70 -21.77
CA ASN A 196 -4.02 -38.91 -22.22
C ASN A 196 -3.47 -40.28 -21.78
N PHE A 197 -3.81 -40.74 -20.58
CA PHE A 197 -3.42 -42.08 -20.11
C PHE A 197 -4.06 -43.18 -20.97
N TYR A 198 -5.37 -43.12 -21.20
CA TYR A 198 -6.07 -44.14 -22.00
C TYR A 198 -5.70 -44.09 -23.49
N GLU A 199 -5.34 -42.93 -24.02
CA GLU A 199 -4.76 -42.78 -25.36
C GLU A 199 -3.40 -43.48 -25.46
N THR A 200 -2.54 -43.27 -24.47
CA THR A 200 -1.24 -43.93 -24.40
C THR A 200 -1.38 -45.44 -24.23
N LEU A 201 -2.26 -45.88 -23.30
CA LEU A 201 -2.55 -47.29 -23.06
C LEU A 201 -3.12 -47.98 -24.30
N ARG A 202 -4.00 -47.32 -25.04
CA ARG A 202 -4.54 -47.85 -26.31
C ARG A 202 -3.43 -48.07 -27.34
N PHE A 203 -2.45 -47.17 -27.42
CA PHE A 203 -1.29 -47.32 -28.28
C PHE A 203 -0.39 -48.48 -27.82
N GLU A 204 -0.17 -48.63 -26.52
CA GLU A 204 0.65 -49.73 -25.94
C GLU A 204 0.00 -51.11 -26.11
N LEU A 205 -1.34 -51.20 -26.05
CA LEU A 205 -2.07 -52.46 -26.17
C LEU A 205 -2.24 -52.95 -27.60
N ASN A 206 -2.00 -52.11 -28.62
CA ASN A 206 -1.93 -52.48 -30.04
C ASN A 206 -3.01 -53.49 -30.50
N ASP A 207 -4.29 -53.16 -30.22
CA ASP A 207 -5.50 -53.94 -30.52
C ASP A 207 -5.70 -55.26 -29.74
N GLU A 208 -4.86 -55.60 -28.75
CA GLU A 208 -5.07 -56.77 -27.87
C GLU A 208 -6.33 -56.63 -26.98
N VAL A 209 -6.62 -55.41 -26.54
CA VAL A 209 -7.79 -55.04 -25.73
C VAL A 209 -8.33 -53.73 -26.30
N GLY A 210 -9.63 -53.68 -26.61
CA GLY A 210 -10.25 -52.49 -27.20
C GLY A 210 -10.45 -51.39 -26.15
N VAL A 211 -10.11 -50.14 -26.46
CA VAL A 211 -10.34 -48.99 -25.57
C VAL A 211 -11.29 -48.00 -26.25
N THR A 212 -12.44 -47.73 -25.62
CA THR A 212 -13.44 -46.77 -26.08
C THR A 212 -13.52 -45.59 -25.10
N ILE A 213 -13.22 -44.40 -25.60
CA ILE A 213 -13.30 -43.14 -24.86
C ILE A 213 -14.64 -42.47 -25.18
N ALA A 214 -15.57 -42.49 -24.23
CA ALA A 214 -16.84 -41.78 -24.35
C ALA A 214 -16.69 -40.34 -23.82
N THR A 215 -17.02 -39.32 -24.61
CA THR A 215 -17.01 -37.91 -24.19
C THR A 215 -18.41 -37.33 -24.25
N HIS A 216 -18.99 -36.99 -23.09
CA HIS A 216 -20.27 -36.30 -23.04
C HIS A 216 -20.17 -34.81 -22.79
N GLY A 217 -21.19 -34.09 -23.26
CA GLY A 217 -21.53 -32.74 -22.84
C GLY A 217 -22.14 -32.69 -21.43
N TRP A 218 -22.90 -31.63 -21.16
CA TRP A 218 -23.59 -31.44 -19.89
C TRP A 218 -24.73 -32.46 -19.77
N ILE A 219 -24.49 -33.52 -19.00
CA ILE A 219 -25.50 -34.54 -18.67
C ILE A 219 -25.84 -34.39 -17.20
N GLY A 220 -27.12 -34.16 -16.89
CA GLY A 220 -27.62 -34.11 -15.53
C GLY A 220 -27.38 -35.46 -14.85
N SER A 221 -26.54 -35.46 -13.82
CA SER A 221 -26.30 -36.62 -12.96
C SER A 221 -26.50 -36.16 -11.52
N GLU A 222 -27.17 -36.97 -10.69
CA GLU A 222 -27.33 -36.72 -9.25
C GLU A 222 -25.99 -36.56 -8.49
N MET A 223 -24.84 -36.82 -9.12
CA MET A 223 -23.50 -36.63 -8.55
C MET A 223 -23.13 -35.17 -8.21
N ILE A 224 -24.01 -34.19 -8.44
CA ILE A 224 -23.74 -32.76 -8.21
C ILE A 224 -24.34 -32.27 -6.86
N SER A 225 -24.93 -33.14 -6.04
CA SER A 225 -25.63 -32.74 -4.79
C SER A 225 -24.77 -32.69 -3.51
N GLY A 226 -23.55 -32.13 -3.58
CA GLY A 226 -22.68 -31.97 -2.39
C GLY A 226 -22.13 -30.55 -2.22
N LYS A 227 -22.42 -29.90 -1.09
CA LYS A 227 -21.74 -28.67 -0.65
C LYS A 227 -20.47 -29.02 0.13
N PHE A 228 -19.39 -28.26 -0.10
CA PHE A 228 -18.27 -28.14 0.85
C PHE A 228 -18.69 -27.22 2.00
N MET A 229 -18.59 -27.67 3.25
CA MET A 229 -18.54 -26.78 4.42
C MET A 229 -17.15 -26.90 5.06
N VAL A 230 -16.58 -25.75 5.43
CA VAL A 230 -15.46 -25.68 6.37
C VAL A 230 -16.07 -25.21 7.68
N GLU A 231 -16.22 -26.11 8.65
CA GLU A 231 -16.33 -25.77 10.07
C GLU A 231 -15.20 -26.47 10.81
N GLU A 232 -14.54 -25.73 11.70
CA GLU A 232 -13.40 -26.19 12.49
C GLU A 232 -13.79 -27.37 13.40
N GLY A 233 -13.09 -28.49 13.25
CA GLY A 233 -12.93 -29.46 14.35
C GLY A 233 -13.79 -30.73 14.38
N ALA A 234 -14.43 -31.17 13.29
CA ALA A 234 -15.13 -32.48 13.27
C ALA A 234 -14.80 -33.34 12.04
N GLU A 235 -14.68 -34.66 12.26
CA GLU A 235 -14.50 -35.67 11.20
C GLU A 235 -15.52 -35.48 10.05
N MET A 236 -15.03 -35.53 8.81
CA MET A 236 -15.82 -35.36 7.58
C MET A 236 -17.00 -36.36 7.50
N GLN A 237 -18.21 -35.90 7.82
CA GLN A 237 -19.44 -36.62 7.52
C GLN A 237 -20.16 -36.02 6.31
N TRP A 238 -20.32 -36.88 5.28
CA TRP A 238 -21.06 -36.60 4.04
C TRP A 238 -22.56 -36.53 4.32
N LYS A 239 -23.17 -35.35 4.25
CA LYS A 239 -24.62 -35.17 4.30
C LYS A 239 -25.14 -34.62 2.96
N GLU A 240 -25.93 -35.43 2.27
CA GLU A 240 -26.61 -35.12 1.01
C GLU A 240 -27.96 -34.43 1.31
N GLU A 241 -28.24 -33.26 0.71
CA GLU A 241 -29.60 -32.90 0.26
C GLU A 241 -29.72 -31.61 -0.62
N ARG A 242 -30.67 -31.72 -1.57
CA ARG A 242 -31.49 -30.76 -2.36
C ARG A 242 -30.91 -29.88 -3.49
N GLU A 243 -31.09 -30.42 -4.70
CA GLU A 243 -31.67 -29.85 -5.94
C GLU A 243 -31.19 -28.49 -6.48
N VAL A 244 -30.35 -28.56 -7.52
CA VAL A 244 -30.40 -27.63 -8.65
C VAL A 244 -30.81 -28.43 -9.88
N HIS A 245 -32.02 -28.20 -10.38
CA HIS A 245 -32.49 -28.79 -11.63
C HIS A 245 -31.75 -28.13 -12.79
N VAL A 246 -30.73 -28.81 -13.32
CA VAL A 246 -30.15 -28.47 -14.63
C VAL A 246 -30.76 -29.43 -15.65
N SER A 247 -31.61 -28.91 -16.52
CA SER A 247 -32.23 -29.62 -17.64
C SER A 247 -31.16 -30.15 -18.59
N GLY A 248 -30.86 -31.44 -18.51
CA GLY A 248 -29.99 -32.16 -19.43
C GLY A 248 -30.79 -33.06 -20.37
N GLU A 249 -30.28 -33.27 -21.59
CA GLU A 249 -30.83 -34.21 -22.57
C GLU A 249 -30.79 -35.68 -22.06
N SER A 250 -31.57 -36.57 -22.69
CA SER A 250 -31.84 -37.92 -22.16
C SER A 250 -30.57 -38.77 -21.96
N VAL A 251 -30.32 -39.16 -20.70
CA VAL A 251 -29.18 -40.01 -20.28
C VAL A 251 -29.20 -41.38 -20.98
N GLU A 252 -30.40 -41.85 -21.36
CA GLU A 252 -30.61 -43.13 -22.03
C GLU A 252 -30.03 -43.17 -23.44
N GLU A 253 -30.16 -42.11 -24.23
CA GLU A 253 -29.62 -42.07 -25.59
C GLU A 253 -28.09 -42.12 -25.60
N PHE A 254 -27.46 -41.40 -24.67
CA PHE A 254 -26.01 -41.44 -24.50
C PHE A 254 -25.52 -42.82 -24.04
N ALA A 255 -26.17 -43.42 -23.04
CA ALA A 255 -25.83 -44.77 -22.58
C ALA A 255 -25.95 -45.81 -23.70
N ARG A 256 -27.00 -45.72 -24.53
CA ARG A 256 -27.20 -46.58 -25.70
C ARG A 256 -26.09 -46.41 -26.73
N LEU A 257 -25.64 -45.17 -26.97
CA LEU A 257 -24.54 -44.85 -27.88
C LEU A 257 -23.19 -45.37 -27.36
N ILE A 258 -22.91 -45.22 -26.06
CA ILE A 258 -21.70 -45.77 -25.43
C ILE A 258 -21.66 -47.28 -25.59
N VAL A 259 -22.72 -47.99 -25.19
CA VAL A 259 -22.75 -49.45 -25.25
C VAL A 259 -22.68 -49.95 -26.69
N SER A 260 -23.39 -49.29 -27.61
CA SER A 260 -23.35 -49.66 -29.04
C SER A 260 -21.98 -49.38 -29.67
N GLY A 261 -21.35 -48.24 -29.37
CA GLY A 261 -20.01 -47.90 -29.85
C GLY A 261 -18.93 -48.79 -29.26
N ALA A 262 -19.04 -49.10 -27.96
CA ALA A 262 -18.17 -50.06 -27.29
C ALA A 262 -18.30 -51.47 -27.86
N CYS A 263 -19.49 -51.90 -28.31
CA CYS A 263 -19.65 -53.18 -29.01
C CYS A 263 -19.10 -53.15 -30.44
N ARG A 264 -19.20 -52.01 -31.16
CA ARG A 264 -18.64 -51.84 -32.52
C ARG A 264 -17.12 -51.74 -32.54
N GLY A 265 -16.53 -51.19 -31.49
CA GLY A 265 -15.07 -50.97 -31.40
C GLY A 265 -14.69 -49.54 -31.73
N ASP A 266 -15.63 -48.61 -31.54
CA ASP A 266 -15.40 -47.21 -31.78
C ASP A 266 -14.36 -46.71 -30.76
N ALA A 267 -13.30 -46.07 -31.25
CA ALA A 267 -12.28 -45.47 -30.40
C ALA A 267 -12.82 -44.30 -29.56
N TYR A 268 -13.77 -43.56 -30.15
CA TYR A 268 -14.39 -42.39 -29.57
C TYR A 268 -15.90 -42.44 -29.74
N VAL A 269 -16.63 -42.12 -28.67
CA VAL A 269 -18.08 -41.91 -28.71
C VAL A 269 -18.36 -40.52 -28.15
N LYS A 270 -18.83 -39.58 -28.99
CA LYS A 270 -19.07 -38.20 -28.59
C LYS A 270 -20.56 -37.89 -28.58
N PHE A 271 -21.04 -37.22 -27.55
CA PHE A 271 -22.44 -36.82 -27.47
C PHE A 271 -22.65 -35.48 -26.75
N PRO A 272 -23.43 -34.57 -27.34
CA PRO A 272 -23.87 -34.56 -28.75
C PRO A 272 -22.72 -34.42 -29.78
N SER A 273 -22.94 -34.88 -31.01
CA SER A 273 -21.90 -34.96 -32.06
C SER A 273 -21.42 -33.59 -32.58
N TRP A 274 -22.18 -32.51 -32.34
CA TRP A 274 -21.84 -31.17 -32.80
C TRP A 274 -20.68 -30.53 -32.04
N TYR A 275 -20.20 -31.12 -30.93
CA TYR A 275 -18.98 -30.65 -30.24
C TYR A 275 -17.73 -30.67 -31.11
N ASP A 276 -17.70 -31.47 -32.18
CA ASP A 276 -16.60 -31.47 -33.15
C ASP A 276 -16.41 -30.11 -33.85
N ILE A 277 -17.47 -29.30 -33.92
CA ILE A 277 -17.42 -27.94 -34.49
C ILE A 277 -16.59 -27.01 -33.60
N PHE A 278 -16.66 -27.15 -32.27
CA PHE A 278 -15.83 -26.34 -31.37
C PHE A 278 -14.34 -26.64 -31.47
N LEU A 279 -13.97 -27.88 -31.86
CA LEU A 279 -12.59 -28.23 -32.13
C LEU A 279 -12.02 -27.39 -33.29
N LEU A 280 -12.83 -27.15 -34.33
CA LEU A 280 -12.46 -26.27 -35.45
C LEU A 280 -12.28 -24.82 -34.98
N PHE A 281 -13.20 -24.29 -34.17
CA PHE A 281 -13.07 -22.93 -33.61
C PHE A 281 -11.85 -22.79 -32.67
N ARG A 282 -11.49 -23.83 -31.90
CA ARG A 282 -10.27 -23.84 -31.08
C ARG A 282 -9.00 -23.76 -31.93
N VAL A 283 -8.96 -24.44 -33.06
CA VAL A 283 -7.80 -24.48 -33.95
C VAL A 283 -7.67 -23.20 -34.78
N PHE A 284 -8.77 -22.69 -35.33
CA PHE A 284 -8.74 -21.58 -36.28
C PHE A 284 -8.95 -20.20 -35.65
N THR A 285 -9.69 -20.11 -34.53
CA THR A 285 -10.07 -18.84 -33.90
C THR A 285 -10.13 -18.91 -32.37
N PRO A 286 -9.02 -19.25 -31.68
CA PRO A 286 -9.01 -19.47 -30.22
C PRO A 286 -9.43 -18.23 -29.42
N ASN A 287 -9.12 -17.03 -29.91
CA ASN A 287 -9.48 -15.78 -29.24
C ASN A 287 -10.99 -15.50 -29.29
N ILE A 288 -11.65 -15.88 -30.39
CA ILE A 288 -13.10 -15.74 -30.55
C ILE A 288 -13.82 -16.72 -29.63
N LEU A 289 -13.31 -17.96 -29.54
CA LEU A 289 -13.84 -18.97 -28.63
C LEU A 289 -13.70 -18.53 -27.17
N ASN A 290 -12.55 -17.97 -26.79
CA ASN A 290 -12.30 -17.48 -25.43
C ASN A 290 -13.17 -16.24 -25.09
N TRP A 291 -13.37 -15.34 -26.06
CA TRP A 291 -14.30 -14.22 -25.92
C TRP A 291 -15.76 -14.68 -25.80
N ALA A 292 -16.17 -15.65 -26.62
CA ALA A 292 -17.51 -16.23 -26.58
C ALA A 292 -17.78 -16.94 -25.24
N PHE A 293 -16.81 -17.68 -24.68
CA PHE A 293 -16.97 -18.30 -23.36
C PHE A 293 -17.01 -17.29 -22.22
N LYS A 294 -16.24 -16.20 -22.29
CA LYS A 294 -16.39 -15.09 -21.34
C LYS A 294 -17.78 -14.47 -21.38
N LEU A 295 -18.40 -14.42 -22.56
CA LEU A 295 -19.72 -13.81 -22.77
C LEU A 295 -20.88 -14.76 -22.43
N LEU A 296 -20.74 -16.06 -22.70
CA LEU A 296 -21.76 -17.10 -22.46
C LEU A 296 -21.81 -17.61 -21.02
N ILE A 297 -20.69 -17.53 -20.28
CA ILE A 297 -20.54 -18.10 -18.92
C ILE A 297 -20.39 -16.98 -17.87
N SER A 298 -20.39 -15.71 -18.27
CA SER A 298 -20.55 -14.60 -17.32
C SER A 298 -21.99 -14.62 -16.82
N PRO A 299 -22.25 -14.80 -15.51
CA PRO A 299 -23.54 -14.43 -14.97
C PRO A 299 -23.67 -12.92 -15.18
N GLN A 300 -24.76 -12.48 -15.80
CA GLN A 300 -25.17 -11.09 -15.69
C GLN A 300 -25.38 -10.81 -14.20
N GLY A 301 -24.58 -9.89 -13.67
CA GLY A 301 -24.87 -9.19 -12.42
C GLY A 301 -24.62 -9.94 -11.11
N VAL A 302 -23.36 -10.27 -10.79
CA VAL A 302 -22.79 -10.20 -9.41
C VAL A 302 -21.25 -10.08 -9.55
N PRO A 303 -20.58 -9.05 -9.01
CA PRO A 303 -19.12 -9.02 -8.93
C PRO A 303 -18.62 -9.92 -7.80
N ARG A 304 -17.57 -10.68 -8.13
CA ARG A 304 -16.70 -11.52 -7.32
C ARG A 304 -16.56 -11.11 -5.84
N THR A 305 -17.11 -11.93 -4.95
CA THR A 305 -16.66 -12.06 -3.57
C THR A 305 -15.36 -12.86 -3.54
N SER A 306 -14.22 -12.19 -3.39
CA SER A 306 -12.97 -12.83 -2.97
C SER A 306 -12.99 -12.99 -1.45
N SER A 307 -13.42 -14.14 -0.96
CA SER A 307 -13.10 -14.60 0.40
C SER A 307 -11.66 -15.13 0.39
N LEU A 308 -10.71 -14.32 0.85
CA LEU A 308 -9.37 -14.78 1.23
C LEU A 308 -9.35 -15.05 2.73
N LEU A 309 -9.57 -16.31 3.09
CA LEU A 309 -9.02 -16.90 4.31
C LEU A 309 -7.52 -17.15 4.06
N GLY A 310 -6.70 -16.88 5.09
CA GLY A 310 -5.24 -16.73 5.05
C GLY A 310 -4.44 -17.89 4.43
N THR A 311 -3.15 -17.73 4.14
CA THR A 311 -2.15 -17.01 4.94
C THR A 311 -1.02 -16.50 4.03
N GLY A 312 -0.61 -15.26 4.23
CA GLY A 312 0.63 -14.73 3.66
C GLY A 312 1.84 -15.21 4.46
N ARG A 313 2.92 -15.60 3.76
CA ARG A 313 4.20 -14.88 3.81
C ARG A 313 5.19 -15.44 2.77
N PRO A 314 6.03 -14.56 2.19
CA PRO A 314 7.09 -14.97 1.26
C PRO A 314 8.24 -15.62 2.04
N VAL A 315 8.67 -16.80 1.60
CA VAL A 315 9.87 -17.44 2.14
C VAL A 315 10.99 -17.31 1.13
N ALA A 316 11.97 -16.48 1.48
CA ALA A 316 13.31 -16.53 0.94
C ALA A 316 14.02 -17.83 1.40
N GLU A 317 14.82 -18.37 0.50
CA GLU A 317 15.99 -19.25 0.66
C GLU A 317 16.16 -20.08 1.96
N MET A 318 16.13 -21.41 1.84
CA MET A 318 17.23 -22.31 2.26
C MET A 318 17.07 -23.73 1.66
N PRO A 319 18.17 -24.51 1.55
CA PRO A 319 18.32 -25.62 0.61
C PRO A 319 18.00 -27.00 1.24
N PRO A 320 17.80 -28.07 0.45
CA PRO A 320 17.95 -29.43 0.96
C PRO A 320 19.28 -30.12 0.54
N PRO A 321 19.77 -31.09 1.33
CA PRO A 321 21.14 -31.62 1.32
C PRO A 321 21.30 -32.89 0.46
N PRO A 322 22.50 -33.53 0.42
CA PRO A 322 22.90 -34.43 -0.64
C PRO A 322 22.47 -35.89 -0.41
N GLY A 323 22.18 -36.63 -1.48
CA GLY A 323 21.75 -38.02 -1.37
C GLY A 323 21.75 -38.82 -2.68
N LYS A 324 22.96 -39.19 -3.12
CA LYS A 324 23.37 -40.47 -3.72
C LYS A 324 22.45 -41.20 -4.73
N ALA A 325 22.96 -41.23 -5.97
CA ALA A 325 23.37 -42.43 -6.74
C ALA A 325 22.46 -43.67 -6.81
N LEU A 326 22.17 -44.07 -8.06
CA LEU A 326 22.19 -45.44 -8.64
C LEU A 326 22.08 -45.23 -10.18
N VAL A 327 23.17 -45.19 -10.96
CA VAL A 327 23.93 -46.30 -11.57
C VAL A 327 23.07 -47.41 -12.19
N GLY A 328 23.26 -47.63 -13.49
CA GLY A 328 22.92 -48.87 -14.19
C GLY A 328 22.49 -48.64 -15.64
N SER A 329 23.45 -48.58 -16.58
CA SER A 329 23.63 -49.57 -17.67
C SER A 329 22.46 -49.64 -18.67
N GLY A 330 22.58 -49.22 -19.92
CA GLY A 330 23.53 -49.67 -20.93
C GLY A 330 22.74 -49.97 -22.22
N PRO A 331 23.35 -49.88 -23.41
CA PRO A 331 22.64 -49.70 -24.69
C PRO A 331 22.39 -51.04 -25.41
N VAL A 332 21.34 -51.13 -26.24
CA VAL A 332 21.30 -52.14 -27.33
C VAL A 332 20.68 -51.55 -28.60
N THR A 333 21.45 -51.71 -29.66
CA THR A 333 21.28 -51.36 -31.06
C THR A 333 20.50 -52.41 -31.87
N PHE A 334 20.06 -51.96 -33.06
CA PHE A 334 20.03 -52.63 -34.38
C PHE A 334 18.69 -53.00 -35.04
N SER A 335 18.58 -52.44 -36.28
CA SER A 335 18.02 -53.00 -37.53
C SER A 335 16.55 -53.43 -37.58
N GLY A 336 15.78 -53.22 -38.64
CA GLY A 336 16.06 -52.77 -40.00
C GLY A 336 14.95 -53.30 -40.91
N GLN A 337 14.61 -52.52 -41.96
CA GLN A 337 13.89 -52.91 -43.20
C GLN A 337 12.47 -53.50 -43.04
N SER A 338 11.43 -52.95 -43.68
CA SER A 338 11.26 -52.89 -45.13
C SER A 338 9.94 -52.19 -45.48
N SER A 339 9.96 -51.36 -46.52
CA SER A 339 8.79 -50.91 -47.31
C SER A 339 8.56 -51.89 -48.47
N PRO A 340 7.37 -51.97 -49.13
CA PRO A 340 6.92 -50.96 -50.11
C PRO A 340 5.37 -50.72 -50.09
N GLN A 341 4.87 -49.48 -50.07
CA GLN A 341 4.52 -48.63 -51.22
C GLN A 341 3.58 -49.23 -52.30
N MET A 342 2.31 -48.76 -52.30
CA MET A 342 1.41 -48.39 -53.43
C MET A 342 -0.03 -48.32 -52.87
N GLN A 343 -0.88 -47.29 -52.98
CA GLN A 343 -1.08 -46.09 -53.80
C GLN A 343 -1.76 -45.04 -52.87
N LEU A 344 -1.47 -43.75 -52.87
CA LEU A 344 -1.92 -42.79 -53.87
C LEU A 344 -1.04 -41.53 -53.77
N ASN A 345 -0.32 -41.26 -54.85
CA ASN A 345 0.28 -39.96 -55.13
C ASN A 345 -0.82 -39.02 -55.62
N PHE A 346 -1.03 -37.89 -54.93
CA PHE A 346 -1.34 -36.64 -55.60
C PHE A 346 -0.51 -35.52 -54.94
N PHE A 347 0.44 -35.01 -55.73
CA PHE A 347 1.16 -33.74 -55.59
C PHE A 347 2.23 -33.59 -54.50
N TRP A 348 3.39 -34.17 -54.82
CA TRP A 348 4.67 -33.50 -54.61
C TRP A 348 4.75 -32.25 -55.51
N VAL A 349 4.87 -31.06 -54.91
CA VAL A 349 5.62 -29.96 -55.53
C VAL A 349 6.97 -29.91 -54.83
N PHE A 350 7.99 -30.30 -55.58
CA PHE A 350 9.39 -29.98 -55.33
C PHE A 350 9.56 -28.46 -55.16
N MET A 351 10.09 -28.04 -54.03
CA MET A 351 11.10 -26.98 -54.03
C MET A 351 12.36 -27.57 -53.43
N GLU A 352 13.46 -27.51 -54.19
CA GLU A 352 14.80 -27.57 -53.62
C GLU A 352 14.86 -26.54 -52.48
N THR A 353 14.86 -27.01 -51.23
CA THR A 353 14.99 -26.13 -50.08
C THR A 353 16.44 -25.69 -49.98
N SER A 354 16.79 -24.63 -50.68
CA SER A 354 18.07 -23.95 -50.51
C SER A 354 18.17 -23.38 -49.08
N VAL A 355 19.38 -23.38 -48.52
CA VAL A 355 19.67 -22.78 -47.19
C VAL A 355 19.06 -21.38 -47.02
N PRO A 356 19.13 -20.46 -48.01
CA PRO A 356 18.50 -19.14 -47.90
C PRO A 356 16.98 -19.17 -47.76
N HIS A 357 16.31 -20.15 -48.39
CA HIS A 357 14.86 -20.30 -48.27
C HIS A 357 14.46 -20.75 -46.87
N LEU A 358 15.21 -21.69 -46.28
CA LEU A 358 15.02 -22.12 -44.89
C LEU A 358 15.33 -20.99 -43.88
N ALA A 359 16.37 -20.19 -44.13
CA ALA A 359 16.70 -19.03 -43.32
C ALA A 359 15.58 -17.97 -43.34
N ASN A 360 15.01 -17.65 -44.52
CA ASN A 360 13.88 -16.73 -44.64
C ASN A 360 12.61 -17.25 -43.94
N LEU A 361 12.33 -18.55 -44.05
CA LEU A 361 11.21 -19.17 -43.34
C LEU A 361 11.41 -19.11 -41.82
N LEU A 362 12.63 -19.37 -41.34
CA LEU A 362 12.97 -19.20 -39.92
C LEU A 362 12.81 -17.73 -39.48
N GLN A 363 13.27 -16.76 -40.27
CA GLN A 363 13.11 -15.34 -39.96
C GLN A 363 11.64 -14.92 -39.87
N ASN A 364 10.79 -15.44 -40.75
CA ASN A 364 9.34 -15.25 -40.66
C ASN A 364 8.77 -15.87 -39.38
N CYS A 365 9.21 -17.08 -38.99
CA CYS A 365 8.81 -17.69 -37.72
C CYS A 365 9.28 -16.89 -36.50
N ILE A 366 10.50 -16.32 -36.54
CA ILE A 366 11.08 -15.45 -35.51
C ILE A 366 10.23 -14.19 -35.34
N SER A 367 9.86 -13.52 -36.44
CA SER A 367 9.04 -12.29 -36.39
C SER A 367 7.64 -12.52 -35.80
N LYS A 368 7.06 -13.70 -36.03
CA LYS A 368 5.70 -14.07 -35.59
C LYS A 368 5.65 -14.86 -34.28
N LYS A 369 6.80 -15.10 -33.62
CA LYS A 369 6.92 -15.96 -32.42
C LYS A 369 6.26 -17.36 -32.60
N ALA A 370 6.35 -17.92 -33.80
CA ALA A 370 5.64 -19.16 -34.16
C ALA A 370 6.43 -20.43 -33.78
N LEU A 371 6.39 -20.80 -32.50
CA LEU A 371 7.20 -21.91 -31.93
C LEU A 371 6.95 -23.28 -32.60
N LEU A 372 5.69 -23.62 -32.90
CA LEU A 372 5.33 -24.91 -33.50
C LEU A 372 5.88 -25.05 -34.93
N ALA A 373 5.69 -24.04 -35.77
CA ALA A 373 6.24 -24.00 -37.12
C ALA A 373 7.77 -24.02 -37.11
N GLY A 374 8.38 -23.30 -36.17
CA GLY A 374 9.82 -23.30 -35.96
C GLY A 374 10.39 -24.66 -35.54
N LYS A 375 9.68 -25.42 -34.68
CA LYS A 375 10.06 -26.80 -34.32
C LYS A 375 9.99 -27.76 -35.52
N VAL A 376 9.00 -27.59 -36.40
CA VAL A 376 8.89 -28.37 -37.65
C VAL A 376 10.06 -28.05 -38.59
N LEU A 377 10.43 -26.77 -38.73
CA LEU A 377 11.60 -26.36 -39.51
C LEU A 377 12.90 -26.89 -38.90
N HIS A 378 13.05 -26.87 -37.58
CA HIS A 378 14.21 -27.46 -36.89
C HIS A 378 14.32 -28.97 -37.13
N ALA A 379 13.22 -29.72 -37.02
CA ALA A 379 13.19 -31.16 -37.34
C ALA A 379 13.57 -31.43 -38.81
N ARG A 380 13.15 -30.56 -39.73
CA ARG A 380 13.51 -30.64 -41.15
C ARG A 380 14.98 -30.34 -41.41
N ILE A 381 15.56 -29.33 -40.75
CA ILE A 381 17.00 -29.01 -40.81
C ILE A 381 17.84 -30.18 -40.30
N PHE A 382 17.40 -30.82 -39.21
CA PHE A 382 18.04 -32.02 -38.66
C PHE A 382 17.97 -33.20 -39.64
N ARG A 383 16.80 -33.46 -40.23
CA ARG A 383 16.60 -34.55 -41.20
C ARG A 383 17.40 -34.38 -42.49
N LEU A 384 17.64 -33.14 -42.92
CA LEU A 384 18.42 -32.81 -44.12
C LEU A 384 19.94 -32.73 -43.84
N SER A 385 20.40 -33.02 -42.62
CA SER A 385 21.81 -32.91 -42.21
C SER A 385 22.43 -31.51 -42.43
N LEU A 386 21.60 -30.45 -42.41
CA LEU A 386 22.02 -29.06 -42.63
C LEU A 386 22.47 -28.36 -41.33
N PHE A 387 22.67 -29.11 -40.24
CA PHE A 387 23.08 -28.58 -38.93
C PHE A 387 24.55 -28.11 -38.90
N SER A 388 25.32 -28.39 -39.95
CA SER A 388 26.67 -27.84 -40.15
C SER A 388 26.65 -26.36 -40.54
N ASP A 389 25.50 -25.82 -40.98
CA ASP A 389 25.37 -24.42 -41.38
C ASP A 389 25.13 -23.51 -40.17
N THR A 390 26.16 -22.73 -39.82
CA THR A 390 26.14 -21.82 -38.66
C THR A 390 25.06 -20.74 -38.77
N LEU A 391 24.64 -20.34 -39.98
CA LEU A 391 23.62 -19.30 -40.17
C LEU A 391 22.22 -19.81 -39.80
N LEU A 392 21.88 -21.05 -40.21
CA LEU A 392 20.62 -21.69 -39.83
C LEU A 392 20.56 -21.97 -38.33
N CYS A 393 21.66 -22.44 -37.73
CA CYS A 393 21.74 -22.66 -36.29
C CYS A 393 21.59 -21.37 -35.48
N ASN A 394 22.17 -20.24 -35.94
CA ASN A 394 21.99 -18.93 -35.29
C ASN A 394 20.53 -18.45 -35.32
N HIS A 395 19.83 -18.63 -36.45
CA HIS A 395 18.39 -18.31 -36.56
C HIS A 395 17.55 -19.24 -35.67
N LEU A 396 17.92 -20.51 -35.52
CA LEU A 396 17.25 -21.42 -34.58
C LEU A 396 17.44 -20.99 -33.12
N ILE A 397 18.64 -20.55 -32.72
CA ILE A 397 18.88 -19.97 -31.38
C ILE A 397 18.01 -18.73 -31.17
N GLU A 398 17.95 -17.81 -32.14
CA GLU A 398 17.12 -16.61 -32.05
C GLU A 398 15.61 -16.94 -31.98
N LEU A 399 15.15 -17.91 -32.76
CA LEU A 399 13.78 -18.41 -32.73
C LEU A 399 13.41 -18.94 -31.35
N TYR A 400 14.20 -19.86 -30.79
CA TYR A 400 13.92 -20.39 -29.46
C TYR A 400 14.04 -19.33 -28.38
N SER A 401 14.94 -18.37 -28.56
CA SER A 401 15.10 -17.26 -27.63
C SER A 401 13.92 -16.28 -27.62
N LYS A 402 13.30 -15.97 -28.76
CA LYS A 402 12.09 -15.10 -28.82
C LYS A 402 10.79 -15.82 -28.43
N CYS A 403 10.84 -17.14 -28.29
CA CYS A 403 9.73 -17.99 -27.88
C CYS A 403 9.89 -18.53 -26.44
N ASP A 404 10.68 -17.84 -25.59
CA ASP A 404 10.91 -18.17 -24.17
C ASP A 404 11.41 -19.60 -23.90
N GLY A 405 12.18 -20.17 -24.84
CA GLY A 405 12.72 -21.52 -24.80
C GLY A 405 14.24 -21.58 -24.63
N VAL A 406 14.81 -20.94 -23.60
CA VAL A 406 16.27 -20.81 -23.40
C VAL A 406 16.98 -22.17 -23.34
N SER A 407 16.41 -23.16 -22.66
CA SER A 407 16.99 -24.52 -22.60
C SER A 407 17.13 -25.18 -23.98
N HIS A 408 16.16 -24.94 -24.88
CA HIS A 408 16.21 -25.45 -26.25
C HIS A 408 17.20 -24.67 -27.10
N ALA A 409 17.30 -23.35 -26.91
CA ALA A 409 18.33 -22.53 -27.54
C ALA A 409 19.74 -22.99 -27.14
N TYR A 410 19.96 -23.30 -25.86
CA TYR A 410 21.24 -23.81 -25.35
C TYR A 410 21.57 -25.20 -25.91
N GLN A 411 20.58 -26.10 -26.01
CA GLN A 411 20.76 -27.41 -26.66
C GLN A 411 21.17 -27.28 -28.13
N VAL A 412 20.60 -26.33 -28.88
CA VAL A 412 21.00 -26.05 -30.26
C VAL A 412 22.45 -25.54 -30.27
N PHE A 413 22.79 -24.59 -29.39
CA PHE A 413 24.14 -24.03 -29.27
C PHE A 413 25.22 -25.08 -28.95
N CYS A 414 24.92 -26.03 -28.05
CA CYS A 414 25.86 -27.11 -27.71
C CYS A 414 26.18 -28.00 -28.92
N LYS A 415 25.21 -28.20 -29.82
CA LYS A 415 25.35 -29.09 -30.98
C LYS A 415 26.03 -28.44 -32.20
N ILE A 416 26.29 -27.12 -32.18
CA ILE A 416 26.92 -26.41 -33.31
C ILE A 416 28.39 -26.87 -33.45
N PRO A 417 28.84 -27.35 -34.64
CA PRO A 417 30.20 -27.82 -34.84
C PRO A 417 31.27 -26.73 -34.73
N GLN A 418 31.00 -25.53 -35.25
CA GLN A 418 31.86 -24.34 -35.13
C GLN A 418 31.06 -23.13 -34.66
N ARG A 419 31.35 -22.68 -33.43
CA ARG A 419 30.68 -21.54 -32.80
C ARG A 419 31.42 -20.25 -33.16
N ASN A 420 30.73 -19.33 -33.83
CA ASN A 420 31.24 -17.99 -34.11
C ASN A 420 30.70 -16.97 -33.10
N ILE A 421 31.24 -15.75 -33.10
CA ILE A 421 30.84 -14.68 -32.16
C ILE A 421 29.33 -14.37 -32.20
N TYR A 422 28.66 -14.56 -33.36
CA TYR A 422 27.22 -14.39 -33.51
C TYR A 422 26.42 -15.47 -32.76
N SER A 423 26.87 -16.73 -32.80
CA SER A 423 26.25 -17.83 -32.05
C SER A 423 26.34 -17.61 -30.53
N TRP A 424 27.48 -17.09 -30.05
CA TRP A 424 27.70 -16.72 -28.64
C TRP A 424 26.85 -15.51 -28.22
N ASN A 425 26.77 -14.47 -29.05
CA ASN A 425 25.92 -13.30 -28.76
C ASN A 425 24.43 -13.65 -28.78
N ALA A 426 23.98 -14.54 -29.67
CA ALA A 426 22.59 -14.98 -29.74
C ALA A 426 22.14 -15.73 -28.48
N ILE A 427 22.99 -16.64 -27.97
CA ILE A 427 22.68 -17.36 -26.72
C ILE A 427 22.85 -16.47 -25.48
N LEU A 428 23.85 -15.58 -25.45
CA LEU A 428 24.01 -14.59 -24.39
C LEU A 428 22.76 -13.70 -24.29
N GLY A 429 22.28 -13.19 -25.42
CA GLY A 429 21.03 -12.42 -25.50
C GLY A 429 19.79 -13.21 -25.07
N ALA A 430 19.79 -14.54 -25.27
CA ALA A 430 18.71 -15.41 -24.79
C ALA A 430 18.66 -15.50 -23.27
N TYR A 431 19.79 -15.77 -22.62
CA TYR A 431 19.89 -15.79 -21.16
C TYR A 431 19.61 -14.41 -20.54
N CYS A 432 20.05 -13.35 -21.21
CA CYS A 432 19.80 -11.98 -20.76
C CYS A 432 18.29 -11.62 -20.78
N ARG A 433 17.53 -12.09 -21.77
CA ARG A 433 16.07 -11.87 -21.84
C ARG A 433 15.30 -12.60 -20.75
N ASP A 434 15.76 -13.80 -20.37
CA ASP A 434 15.19 -14.64 -19.31
C ASP A 434 15.50 -14.14 -17.89
N SER A 435 16.21 -13.01 -17.78
CA SER A 435 16.61 -12.36 -16.52
C SER A 435 17.48 -13.23 -15.58
N ASN A 436 18.06 -14.33 -16.07
CA ASN A 436 19.05 -15.13 -15.35
C ASN A 436 20.47 -14.57 -15.57
N LEU A 437 20.80 -13.50 -14.82
CA LEU A 437 22.07 -12.77 -14.97
C LEU A 437 23.30 -13.63 -14.63
N ARG A 438 23.18 -14.54 -13.65
CA ARG A 438 24.31 -15.35 -13.17
C ARG A 438 24.83 -16.29 -14.25
N ASP A 439 23.94 -16.98 -14.95
CA ASP A 439 24.33 -17.89 -16.02
C ASP A 439 24.70 -17.14 -17.31
N ALA A 440 24.09 -15.99 -17.58
CA ALA A 440 24.52 -15.08 -18.65
C ALA A 440 25.98 -14.63 -18.45
N TYR A 441 26.35 -14.22 -17.23
CA TYR A 441 27.71 -13.78 -16.92
C TYR A 441 28.73 -14.92 -17.00
N LYS A 442 28.38 -16.14 -16.54
CA LYS A 442 29.22 -17.33 -16.73
C LYS A 442 29.47 -17.60 -18.22
N LEU A 443 28.43 -17.51 -19.04
CA LEU A 443 28.54 -17.72 -20.48
C LEU A 443 29.39 -16.64 -21.15
N PHE A 444 29.27 -15.38 -20.71
CA PHE A 444 30.10 -14.26 -21.16
C PHE A 444 31.59 -14.45 -20.84
N VAL A 445 31.92 -14.94 -19.64
CA VAL A 445 33.31 -15.26 -19.26
C VAL A 445 33.87 -16.40 -20.11
N GLN A 446 33.05 -17.39 -20.48
CA GLN A 446 33.46 -18.51 -21.34
C GLN A 446 33.65 -18.14 -22.83
N MET A 447 33.23 -16.95 -23.25
CA MET A 447 33.39 -16.52 -24.65
C MET A 447 34.88 -16.39 -25.00
N PRO A 448 35.36 -17.04 -26.09
CA PRO A 448 36.76 -16.99 -26.50
C PRO A 448 37.16 -15.64 -27.11
N GLU A 449 36.23 -14.98 -27.80
CA GLU A 449 36.40 -13.63 -28.33
C GLU A 449 35.16 -12.79 -27.98
N ARG A 450 35.38 -11.56 -27.54
CA ARG A 450 34.31 -10.61 -27.15
C ARG A 450 34.41 -9.35 -28.00
N ASN A 451 33.27 -8.86 -28.47
CA ASN A 451 33.19 -7.61 -29.21
C ASN A 451 32.27 -6.61 -28.48
N THR A 452 32.16 -5.39 -29.00
CA THR A 452 31.32 -4.33 -28.44
C THR A 452 29.87 -4.78 -28.22
N VAL A 453 29.34 -5.69 -29.05
CA VAL A 453 27.96 -6.21 -28.91
C VAL A 453 27.83 -7.13 -27.69
N SER A 454 28.81 -8.01 -27.45
CA SER A 454 28.86 -8.89 -26.27
C SER A 454 28.86 -8.09 -24.97
N TRP A 455 29.74 -7.08 -24.88
CA TRP A 455 29.85 -6.17 -23.74
C TRP A 455 28.58 -5.33 -23.54
N ASN A 456 28.00 -4.78 -24.61
CA ASN A 456 26.77 -3.99 -24.51
C ASN A 456 25.58 -4.81 -24.02
N THR A 457 25.48 -6.06 -24.45
CA THR A 457 24.39 -6.96 -24.08
C THR A 457 24.42 -7.27 -22.58
N ILE A 458 25.59 -7.57 -22.02
CA ILE A 458 25.71 -7.88 -20.59
C ILE A 458 25.53 -6.61 -19.73
N ILE A 459 26.15 -5.49 -20.09
CA ILE A 459 26.03 -4.21 -19.37
C ILE A 459 24.57 -3.75 -19.32
N SER A 460 23.88 -3.73 -20.47
CA SER A 460 22.48 -3.27 -20.54
C SER A 460 21.54 -4.19 -19.75
N THR A 461 21.86 -5.48 -19.68
CA THR A 461 21.07 -6.45 -18.89
C THR A 461 21.28 -6.22 -17.40
N MET A 462 22.54 -6.06 -16.94
CA MET A 462 22.85 -5.77 -15.55
C MET A 462 22.09 -4.54 -15.04
N VAL A 463 22.06 -3.45 -15.82
CA VAL A 463 21.33 -2.23 -15.49
C VAL A 463 19.82 -2.47 -15.42
N ARG A 464 19.24 -3.21 -16.36
CA ARG A 464 17.80 -3.54 -16.34
C ARG A 464 17.40 -4.43 -15.16
N THR A 465 18.31 -5.27 -14.67
CA THR A 465 18.08 -6.18 -13.55
C THR A 465 18.41 -5.59 -12.17
N GLY A 466 18.84 -4.32 -12.09
CA GLY A 466 19.18 -3.67 -10.81
C GLY A 466 20.56 -3.99 -10.25
N PHE A 467 21.53 -4.34 -11.11
CA PHE A 467 22.94 -4.57 -10.73
C PHE A 467 23.83 -3.47 -11.30
N GLU A 468 23.49 -2.22 -11.02
CA GLU A 468 24.10 -1.03 -11.63
C GLU A 468 25.58 -0.90 -11.29
N GLN A 469 25.98 -1.16 -10.04
CA GLN A 469 27.37 -1.04 -9.61
C GLN A 469 28.29 -2.05 -10.34
N GLN A 470 27.80 -3.28 -10.54
CA GLN A 470 28.52 -4.31 -11.30
C GLN A 470 28.60 -3.96 -12.79
N ALA A 471 27.60 -3.27 -13.33
CA ALA A 471 27.62 -2.78 -14.70
C ALA A 471 28.73 -1.74 -14.92
N LEU A 472 28.96 -0.84 -13.96
CA LEU A 472 30.06 0.14 -14.02
C LEU A 472 31.44 -0.54 -14.00
N TYR A 473 31.66 -1.52 -13.11
CA TYR A 473 32.91 -2.30 -13.09
C TYR A 473 33.14 -3.09 -14.39
N THR A 474 32.07 -3.62 -14.97
CA THR A 474 32.12 -4.36 -16.25
C THR A 474 32.49 -3.41 -17.40
N PHE A 475 32.05 -2.15 -17.35
CA PHE A 475 32.45 -1.12 -18.30
C PHE A 475 33.92 -0.71 -18.19
N ASP A 476 34.45 -0.55 -16.97
CA ASP A 476 35.88 -0.29 -16.79
C ASP A 476 36.73 -1.45 -17.34
N SER A 477 36.26 -2.69 -17.17
CA SER A 477 36.90 -3.88 -17.76
C SER A 477 36.90 -3.84 -19.29
N MET A 478 35.79 -3.44 -19.92
CA MET A 478 35.70 -3.24 -21.36
C MET A 478 36.70 -2.18 -21.86
N MET A 479 36.88 -1.10 -21.10
CA MET A 479 37.82 -0.03 -21.43
C MET A 479 39.28 -0.47 -21.28
N LEU A 480 39.59 -1.31 -20.28
CA LEU A 480 40.92 -1.90 -20.09
C LEU A 480 41.29 -2.87 -21.23
N GLU A 481 40.33 -3.59 -21.81
CA GLU A 481 40.53 -4.41 -23.01
C GLU A 481 40.72 -3.58 -24.30
N GLY A 482 40.64 -2.25 -24.23
CA GLY A 482 40.89 -1.34 -25.35
C GLY A 482 39.77 -1.24 -26.38
N LEU A 483 38.56 -1.73 -26.05
CA LEU A 483 37.40 -1.66 -26.93
C LEU A 483 36.77 -0.27 -26.91
N LYS A 484 36.42 0.26 -28.07
CA LYS A 484 35.72 1.56 -28.18
C LYS A 484 34.24 1.40 -27.77
N PRO A 485 33.74 2.17 -26.78
CA PRO A 485 32.32 2.19 -26.43
C PRO A 485 31.45 2.73 -27.57
N SER A 486 30.21 2.27 -27.65
CA SER A 486 29.21 2.79 -28.58
C SER A 486 28.17 3.66 -27.85
N HIS A 487 27.28 4.31 -28.61
CA HIS A 487 26.18 5.11 -28.06
C HIS A 487 25.24 4.29 -27.16
N ILE A 488 25.10 2.97 -27.40
CA ILE A 488 24.31 2.05 -26.56
C ILE A 488 25.03 1.80 -25.23
N THR A 489 26.36 1.63 -25.26
CA THR A 489 27.18 1.46 -24.04
C THR A 489 26.99 2.65 -23.11
N PHE A 490 27.18 3.86 -23.64
CA PHE A 490 27.05 5.08 -22.86
C PHE A 490 25.63 5.31 -22.35
N ALA A 491 24.60 5.01 -23.14
CA ALA A 491 23.21 5.14 -22.68
C ALA A 491 22.92 4.23 -21.47
N SER A 492 23.38 2.97 -21.50
CA SER A 492 23.23 2.03 -20.37
C SER A 492 24.02 2.47 -19.15
N ILE A 493 25.24 3.00 -19.34
CA ILE A 493 26.09 3.51 -18.24
C ILE A 493 25.51 4.78 -17.62
N PHE A 494 25.03 5.72 -18.41
CA PHE A 494 24.35 6.90 -17.88
C PHE A 494 23.08 6.52 -17.13
N SER A 495 22.30 5.55 -17.62
CA SER A 495 21.16 5.02 -16.87
C SER A 495 21.57 4.39 -15.53
N ALA A 496 22.70 3.68 -15.49
CA ALA A 496 23.24 3.09 -14.25
C ALA A 496 23.68 4.17 -13.25
N CYS A 497 24.42 5.18 -13.72
CA CYS A 497 24.83 6.33 -12.90
C CYS A 497 23.62 7.08 -12.36
N ALA A 498 22.58 7.23 -13.19
CA ALA A 498 21.34 7.92 -12.82
C ALA A 498 20.51 7.16 -11.78
N ALA A 499 20.62 5.83 -11.73
CA ALA A 499 19.96 5.00 -10.72
C ALA A 499 20.74 4.96 -9.39
N LEU A 500 22.07 5.01 -9.46
CA LEU A 500 22.95 5.09 -8.29
C LEU A 500 23.16 6.51 -7.75
N SER A 501 22.65 7.52 -8.45
CA SER A 501 22.96 8.94 -8.22
C SER A 501 24.48 9.26 -8.20
N ASP A 502 25.28 8.49 -8.95
CA ASP A 502 26.74 8.66 -9.02
C ASP A 502 27.13 9.72 -10.06
N ALA A 503 27.21 10.96 -9.61
CA ALA A 503 27.58 12.11 -10.43
C ALA A 503 29.07 12.12 -10.85
N GLU A 504 29.96 11.50 -10.09
CA GLU A 504 31.39 11.49 -10.41
C GLU A 504 31.67 10.58 -11.61
N PHE A 505 31.16 9.34 -11.55
CA PHE A 505 31.31 8.40 -12.64
C PHE A 505 30.61 8.90 -13.91
N GLY A 506 29.44 9.52 -13.75
CA GLY A 506 28.71 10.18 -14.83
C GLY A 506 29.54 11.27 -15.54
N ARG A 507 30.21 12.15 -14.78
CA ARG A 507 31.09 13.21 -15.34
C ARG A 507 32.32 12.66 -16.05
N ARG A 508 32.97 11.63 -15.49
CA ARG A 508 34.09 10.93 -16.15
C ARG A 508 33.66 10.31 -17.48
N SER A 509 32.50 9.65 -17.47
CA SER A 509 31.91 9.04 -18.67
C SER A 509 31.49 10.07 -19.72
N HIS A 510 30.99 11.24 -19.32
CA HIS A 510 30.73 12.36 -20.23
C HIS A 510 32.02 12.84 -20.92
N GLY A 511 33.13 13.01 -20.19
CA GLY A 511 34.43 13.31 -20.80
C GLY A 511 34.88 12.28 -21.83
N LEU A 512 34.58 11.00 -21.59
CA LEU A 512 34.84 9.92 -22.55
C LEU A 512 33.95 10.00 -23.80
N VAL A 513 32.68 10.36 -23.67
CA VAL A 513 31.77 10.58 -24.82
C VAL A 513 32.33 11.63 -25.78
N VAL A 514 32.82 12.75 -25.24
CA VAL A 514 33.45 13.82 -26.03
C VAL A 514 34.73 13.32 -26.70
N LYS A 515 35.58 12.58 -25.96
CA LYS A 515 36.84 12.01 -26.50
C LYS A 515 36.61 11.01 -27.62
N VAL A 516 35.53 10.23 -27.57
CA VAL A 516 35.16 9.24 -28.59
C VAL A 516 34.43 9.88 -29.78
N GLY A 517 33.98 11.13 -29.66
CA GLY A 517 33.24 11.86 -30.70
C GLY A 517 31.77 11.45 -30.80
N LEU A 518 31.17 11.00 -29.69
CA LEU A 518 29.75 10.65 -29.59
C LEU A 518 28.90 11.77 -28.97
N ASP A 519 29.49 12.95 -28.75
CA ASP A 519 28.88 14.16 -28.22
C ASP A 519 27.73 14.70 -29.07
N LYS A 520 27.67 14.33 -30.35
CA LYS A 520 26.57 14.70 -31.28
C LYS A 520 25.50 13.62 -31.43
N ASN A 521 25.68 12.45 -30.82
CA ASN A 521 24.72 11.36 -30.94
C ASN A 521 23.56 11.57 -29.97
N LEU A 522 22.39 11.94 -30.50
CA LEU A 522 21.19 12.24 -29.70
C LEU A 522 20.80 11.13 -28.71
N TYR A 523 21.06 9.85 -29.02
CA TYR A 523 20.74 8.74 -28.12
C TYR A 523 21.61 8.74 -26.86
N ALA A 524 22.92 8.93 -27.03
CA ALA A 524 23.86 9.02 -25.90
C ALA A 524 23.64 10.31 -25.09
N VAL A 525 23.36 11.43 -25.78
CA VAL A 525 23.15 12.74 -25.15
C VAL A 525 21.83 12.82 -24.39
N ASN A 526 20.73 12.22 -24.88
CA ASN A 526 19.47 12.16 -24.13
C ASN A 526 19.61 11.34 -22.84
N ALA A 527 20.36 10.22 -22.89
CA ALA A 527 20.68 9.45 -21.69
C ALA A 527 21.56 10.24 -20.71
N LEU A 528 22.51 11.03 -21.22
CA LEU A 528 23.35 11.93 -20.43
C LEU A 528 22.52 13.03 -19.74
N LEU A 529 21.58 13.66 -20.45
CA LEU A 529 20.65 14.65 -19.89
C LEU A 529 19.80 14.04 -18.76
N CYS A 530 19.26 12.83 -18.97
CA CYS A 530 18.51 12.10 -17.96
C CYS A 530 19.36 11.79 -16.72
N MET A 531 20.63 11.45 -16.91
CA MET A 531 21.58 11.20 -15.82
C MET A 531 21.83 12.45 -15.00
N TYR A 532 22.23 13.57 -15.62
CA TYR A 532 22.45 14.82 -14.89
C TYR A 532 21.19 15.31 -14.18
N SER A 533 20.01 15.12 -14.80
CA SER A 533 18.73 15.41 -14.15
C SER A 533 18.47 14.57 -12.90
N LYS A 534 18.73 13.25 -12.95
CA LYS A 534 18.49 12.34 -11.80
C LYS A 534 19.53 12.52 -10.70
N CYS A 535 20.75 12.93 -11.03
CA CYS A 535 21.79 13.27 -10.08
C CYS A 535 21.67 14.71 -9.50
N GLU A 536 20.54 15.40 -9.74
CA GLU A 536 20.27 16.77 -9.26
C GLU A 536 21.27 17.85 -9.72
N LEU A 537 22.05 17.58 -10.78
CA LEU A 537 23.00 18.52 -11.39
C LEU A 537 22.39 19.25 -12.59
N ILE A 538 21.35 20.06 -12.34
CA ILE A 538 20.57 20.69 -13.41
C ILE A 538 21.37 21.70 -14.25
N SER A 539 22.31 22.42 -13.65
CA SER A 539 23.17 23.38 -14.34
C SER A 539 24.00 22.72 -15.45
N ASP A 540 24.52 21.52 -15.18
CA ASP A 540 25.27 20.72 -16.16
C ASP A 540 24.34 20.19 -17.25
N ALA A 541 23.12 19.77 -16.91
CA ALA A 541 22.10 19.37 -17.88
C ALA A 541 21.72 20.51 -18.84
N ILE A 542 21.51 21.73 -18.32
CA ILE A 542 21.22 22.93 -19.14
C ILE A 542 22.37 23.22 -20.11
N ARG A 543 23.63 23.07 -19.65
CA ARG A 543 24.80 23.27 -20.50
C ARG A 543 24.86 22.25 -21.64
N VAL A 544 24.71 20.97 -21.33
CA VAL A 544 24.67 19.90 -22.33
C VAL A 544 23.55 20.15 -23.33
N PHE A 545 22.36 20.57 -22.88
CA PHE A 545 21.23 20.86 -23.75
C PHE A 545 21.51 22.01 -24.73
N LYS A 546 22.19 23.08 -24.28
CA LYS A 546 22.58 24.21 -25.14
C LYS A 546 23.61 23.84 -26.20
N ASP A 547 24.47 22.85 -25.91
CA ASP A 547 25.51 22.39 -26.82
C ASP A 547 24.96 21.45 -27.93
N ILE A 548 23.70 21.02 -27.85
CA ILE A 548 23.05 20.18 -28.88
C ILE A 548 22.65 21.03 -30.09
N PRO A 549 23.16 20.73 -31.30
CA PRO A 549 22.85 21.54 -32.50
C PRO A 549 21.37 21.43 -32.90
N ASP A 550 20.86 20.19 -33.01
CA ASP A 550 19.51 19.87 -33.46
C ASP A 550 18.78 18.96 -32.44
N PRO A 551 18.26 19.52 -31.34
CA PRO A 551 17.47 18.76 -30.37
C PRO A 551 16.17 18.26 -30.99
N ASN A 552 15.80 17.01 -30.71
CA ASN A 552 14.52 16.44 -31.11
C ASN A 552 13.49 16.54 -29.98
N GLU A 553 12.25 16.14 -30.25
CA GLU A 553 11.14 16.13 -29.27
C GLU A 553 11.55 15.47 -27.94
N VAL A 554 12.13 14.26 -27.98
CA VAL A 554 12.59 13.52 -26.79
C VAL A 554 13.64 14.29 -25.98
N THR A 555 14.54 15.03 -26.64
CA THR A 555 15.53 15.88 -25.97
C THR A 555 14.86 16.98 -25.16
N PHE A 556 13.86 17.67 -25.74
CA PHE A 556 13.08 18.69 -25.04
C PHE A 556 12.28 18.10 -23.87
N THR A 557 11.56 16.99 -24.08
CA THR A 557 10.77 16.34 -23.02
C THR A 557 11.65 15.83 -21.88
N THR A 558 12.82 15.28 -22.17
CA THR A 558 13.79 14.84 -21.14
C THR A 558 14.29 16.01 -20.32
N MET A 559 14.60 17.14 -20.97
CA MET A 559 15.06 18.36 -20.29
C MET A 559 13.96 18.94 -19.40
N MET A 560 12.73 19.04 -19.92
CA MET A 560 11.58 19.54 -19.16
C MET A 560 11.22 18.62 -17.98
N GLY A 561 11.27 17.29 -18.17
CA GLY A 561 11.09 16.33 -17.09
C GLY A 561 12.17 16.41 -16.02
N GLY A 562 13.39 16.81 -16.39
CA GLY A 562 14.46 17.03 -15.43
C GLY A 562 14.33 18.33 -14.64
N LEU A 563 13.88 19.40 -15.29
CA LEU A 563 13.52 20.66 -14.64
C LEU A 563 12.31 20.48 -13.70
N ALA A 564 11.39 19.56 -14.02
CA ALA A 564 10.24 19.21 -13.17
C ALA A 564 10.63 18.64 -11.80
N ARG A 565 11.75 17.92 -11.73
CA ARG A 565 12.24 17.34 -10.47
C ARG A 565 12.92 18.38 -9.58
N THR A 566 13.54 19.37 -10.19
CA THR A 566 14.34 20.40 -9.52
C THR A 566 13.57 21.71 -9.28
N ASN A 567 12.26 21.72 -9.59
CA ASN A 567 11.33 22.83 -9.40
C ASN A 567 11.71 24.14 -10.11
N GLN A 568 12.44 24.05 -11.23
CA GLN A 568 12.87 25.20 -12.03
C GLN A 568 11.82 25.56 -13.10
N VAL A 569 10.74 26.22 -12.67
CA VAL A 569 9.57 26.52 -13.51
C VAL A 569 9.88 27.50 -14.65
N ARG A 570 10.73 28.51 -14.40
CA ARG A 570 11.07 29.55 -15.38
C ARG A 570 11.87 28.97 -16.55
N GLU A 571 12.91 28.21 -16.24
CA GLU A 571 13.77 27.54 -17.21
C GLU A 571 12.99 26.52 -18.05
N ALA A 572 12.08 25.77 -17.44
CA ALA A 572 11.21 24.83 -18.16
C ALA A 572 10.31 25.54 -19.19
N SER A 573 9.78 26.71 -18.81
CA SER A 573 8.95 27.54 -19.69
C SER A 573 9.76 28.13 -20.85
N GLU A 574 11.01 28.53 -20.62
CA GLU A 574 11.93 28.96 -21.67
C GLU A 574 12.26 27.84 -22.67
N VAL A 575 12.49 26.62 -22.18
CA VAL A 575 12.75 25.43 -23.02
C VAL A 575 11.53 25.11 -23.90
N CYS A 576 10.30 25.21 -23.36
CA CYS A 576 9.07 25.06 -24.14
C CYS A 576 8.94 26.14 -25.24
N ARG A 577 9.19 27.41 -24.90
CA ARG A 577 9.19 28.50 -25.90
C ARG A 577 10.26 28.29 -26.98
N LEU A 578 11.41 27.74 -26.63
CA LEU A 578 12.46 27.39 -27.59
C LEU A 578 12.02 26.27 -28.54
N MET A 579 11.29 25.26 -28.04
CA MET A 579 10.71 24.19 -28.85
C MET A 579 9.75 24.75 -29.92
N LEU A 580 8.86 25.67 -29.51
CA LEU A 580 7.95 26.38 -30.42
C LEU A 580 8.68 27.21 -31.48
N ARG A 581 9.73 27.94 -31.08
CA ARG A 581 10.53 28.78 -32.00
C ARG A 581 11.29 27.94 -33.03
N LYS A 582 11.74 26.75 -32.66
CA LYS A 582 12.39 25.79 -33.58
C LYS A 582 11.40 25.05 -34.48
N GLY A 583 10.09 25.21 -34.28
CA GLY A 583 9.06 24.57 -35.10
C GLY A 583 8.95 23.05 -34.88
N ILE A 584 9.38 22.55 -33.72
CA ILE A 584 9.27 21.14 -33.38
C ILE A 584 7.84 20.88 -32.88
N HIS A 585 7.22 19.81 -33.38
CA HIS A 585 5.87 19.44 -33.00
C HIS A 585 5.80 19.13 -31.50
N ILE A 586 4.85 19.74 -30.80
CA ILE A 586 4.61 19.48 -29.38
C ILE A 586 3.51 18.43 -29.28
N ASP A 587 3.83 17.29 -28.64
CA ASP A 587 2.85 16.27 -28.28
C ASP A 587 2.19 16.53 -26.91
N SER A 588 1.15 15.77 -26.62
CA SER A 588 0.44 15.88 -25.34
C SER A 588 1.30 15.47 -24.14
N VAL A 589 2.29 14.59 -24.32
CA VAL A 589 3.23 14.18 -23.28
C VAL A 589 4.16 15.33 -22.86
N SER A 590 4.66 16.11 -23.83
CA SER A 590 5.48 17.29 -23.56
C SER A 590 4.69 18.36 -22.81
N LEU A 591 3.43 18.61 -23.20
CA LEU A 591 2.55 19.55 -22.48
C LEU A 591 2.23 19.06 -21.06
N SER A 592 1.90 17.77 -20.88
CA SER A 592 1.65 17.17 -19.57
C SER A 592 2.89 17.26 -18.65
N THR A 593 4.09 17.05 -19.20
CA THR A 593 5.35 17.16 -18.45
C THR A 593 5.56 18.59 -17.92
N ILE A 594 5.31 19.61 -18.75
CA ILE A 594 5.41 21.02 -18.33
C ILE A 594 4.35 21.34 -17.27
N LEU A 595 3.11 20.88 -17.44
CA LEU A 595 2.06 21.09 -16.45
C LEU A 595 2.41 20.46 -15.10
N GLY A 596 3.10 19.32 -15.10
CA GLY A 596 3.65 18.71 -13.88
C GLY A 596 4.78 19.52 -13.23
N VAL A 597 5.55 20.31 -14.00
CA VAL A 597 6.50 21.30 -13.45
C VAL A 597 5.73 22.44 -12.81
N CYS A 598 4.73 22.96 -13.52
CA CYS A 598 3.89 24.04 -13.02
C CYS A 598 3.16 23.63 -11.74
N SER A 599 2.68 22.39 -11.60
CA SER A 599 1.92 21.98 -10.42
C SER A 599 2.72 21.89 -9.11
N LYS A 600 4.06 22.01 -9.14
CA LYS A 600 4.95 21.80 -7.98
C LYS A 600 5.59 23.06 -7.39
N GLY A 601 5.50 24.23 -8.02
CA GLY A 601 6.14 25.43 -7.48
C GLY A 601 5.19 26.35 -6.68
N GLY A 602 5.70 27.49 -6.23
CA GLY A 602 4.97 28.46 -5.39
C GLY A 602 3.88 29.29 -6.09
N PHE A 603 2.96 29.84 -5.28
CA PHE A 603 1.61 30.30 -5.65
C PHE A 603 1.48 31.42 -6.72
N GLU A 604 2.46 32.31 -6.93
CA GLU A 604 2.22 33.53 -7.74
C GLU A 604 2.68 33.48 -9.20
N GLU A 605 3.86 32.91 -9.52
CA GLU A 605 4.35 32.90 -10.92
C GLU A 605 3.71 31.80 -11.78
N ILE A 606 3.12 30.81 -11.15
CA ILE A 606 2.79 29.52 -11.75
C ILE A 606 1.43 29.49 -12.39
N GLY A 607 0.46 30.21 -11.82
CA GLY A 607 -0.85 30.39 -12.44
C GLY A 607 -0.75 31.01 -13.84
N LEU A 608 0.25 31.87 -14.08
CA LEU A 608 0.46 32.52 -15.38
C LEU A 608 0.96 31.52 -16.43
N TYR A 609 2.03 30.78 -16.13
CA TYR A 609 2.59 29.78 -17.07
C TYR A 609 1.62 28.61 -17.30
N GLY A 610 0.92 28.14 -16.26
CA GLY A 610 -0.11 27.12 -16.39
C GLY A 610 -1.25 27.55 -17.34
N LYS A 611 -1.68 28.82 -17.27
CA LYS A 611 -2.69 29.40 -18.17
C LYS A 611 -2.17 29.59 -19.60
N GLU A 612 -0.89 29.96 -19.79
CA GLU A 612 -0.25 30.00 -21.11
C GLU A 612 -0.28 28.62 -21.79
N ILE A 613 0.09 27.56 -21.05
CA ILE A 613 0.10 26.18 -21.55
C ILE A 613 -1.32 25.66 -21.81
N HIS A 614 -2.29 26.00 -20.96
CA HIS A 614 -3.71 25.71 -21.21
C HIS A 614 -4.22 26.39 -22.50
N THR A 615 -3.86 27.64 -22.73
CA THR A 615 -4.22 28.34 -23.97
C THR A 615 -3.56 27.69 -25.19
N LEU A 616 -2.31 27.24 -25.03
CA LEU A 616 -1.59 26.53 -26.08
C LEU A 616 -2.21 25.16 -26.41
N SER A 617 -2.68 24.40 -25.41
CA SER A 617 -3.33 23.10 -25.65
C SER A 617 -4.62 23.25 -26.46
N ILE A 618 -5.42 24.28 -26.17
CA ILE A 618 -6.61 24.65 -26.94
C ILE A 618 -6.22 24.99 -28.38
N LYS A 619 -5.21 25.86 -28.56
CA LYS A 619 -4.74 26.28 -29.89
C LYS A 619 -4.24 25.11 -30.76
N LEU A 620 -3.65 24.10 -30.13
CA LEU A 620 -3.15 22.89 -30.80
C LEU A 620 -4.24 21.81 -30.99
N GLY A 621 -5.44 22.00 -30.43
CA GLY A 621 -6.57 21.09 -30.61
C GLY A 621 -6.54 19.83 -29.73
N PHE A 622 -5.82 19.86 -28.61
CA PHE A 622 -5.72 18.71 -27.69
C PHE A 622 -6.89 18.60 -26.69
N GLU A 623 -8.02 19.28 -26.93
CA GLU A 623 -9.18 19.29 -26.02
C GLU A 623 -9.80 17.90 -25.76
N LYS A 624 -9.58 16.94 -26.67
CA LYS A 624 -10.08 15.56 -26.55
C LYS A 624 -9.13 14.63 -25.79
N ASP A 625 -7.91 15.06 -25.48
CA ASP A 625 -6.92 14.22 -24.80
C ASP A 625 -7.19 14.18 -23.29
N LEU A 626 -7.70 13.03 -22.81
CA LEU A 626 -8.03 12.80 -21.41
C LEU A 626 -6.80 12.95 -20.48
N HIS A 627 -5.61 12.52 -20.92
CA HIS A 627 -4.40 12.59 -20.09
C HIS A 627 -3.92 14.02 -19.93
N LEU A 628 -3.95 14.81 -21.00
CA LEU A 628 -3.61 16.22 -20.95
C LEU A 628 -4.60 17.01 -20.07
N ASN A 629 -5.90 16.77 -20.26
CA ASN A 629 -6.94 17.44 -19.46
C ASN A 629 -6.85 17.07 -17.98
N ASN A 630 -6.56 15.80 -17.63
CA ASN A 630 -6.29 15.42 -16.25
C ASN A 630 -5.03 16.11 -15.68
N SER A 631 -3.99 16.31 -16.49
CA SER A 631 -2.79 17.06 -16.08
C SER A 631 -3.08 18.55 -15.86
N LEU A 632 -3.96 19.14 -16.68
CA LEU A 632 -4.45 20.50 -16.50
C LEU A 632 -5.27 20.65 -15.21
N LEU A 633 -6.18 19.70 -14.94
CA LEU A 633 -6.95 19.66 -13.70
C LEU A 633 -6.03 19.55 -12.48
N ASP A 634 -5.04 18.65 -12.48
CA ASP A 634 -4.10 18.47 -11.36
C ASP A 634 -3.29 19.75 -11.11
N MET A 635 -2.88 20.43 -12.18
CA MET A 635 -2.19 21.72 -12.09
C MET A 635 -3.08 22.80 -11.45
N TYR A 636 -4.31 22.99 -11.92
CA TYR A 636 -5.22 23.97 -11.34
C TYR A 636 -5.61 23.63 -9.89
N ALA A 637 -5.83 22.35 -9.58
CA ALA A 637 -6.15 21.88 -8.24
C ALA A 637 -5.01 22.14 -7.24
N LYS A 638 -3.75 21.89 -7.62
CA LYS A 638 -2.58 22.13 -6.78
C LYS A 638 -2.21 23.60 -6.63
N THR A 639 -2.37 24.40 -7.69
CA THR A 639 -2.19 25.86 -7.64
C THR A 639 -3.32 26.55 -6.87
N GLY A 640 -4.44 25.85 -6.66
CA GLY A 640 -5.57 26.30 -5.86
C GLY A 640 -6.58 27.18 -6.61
N ASP A 641 -6.45 27.32 -7.93
CA ASP A 641 -7.41 27.99 -8.82
C ASP A 641 -8.51 26.99 -9.21
N MET A 642 -9.41 26.72 -8.26
CA MET A 642 -10.49 25.75 -8.44
C MET A 642 -11.53 26.20 -9.47
N ASP A 643 -11.72 27.51 -9.67
CA ASP A 643 -12.69 28.02 -10.66
C ASP A 643 -12.24 27.68 -12.09
N SER A 644 -10.94 27.79 -12.38
CA SER A 644 -10.37 27.34 -13.65
C SER A 644 -10.42 25.81 -13.78
N ALA A 645 -10.22 25.06 -12.69
CA ALA A 645 -10.36 23.61 -12.69
C ALA A 645 -11.80 23.16 -13.03
N GLU A 646 -12.82 23.82 -12.46
CA GLU A 646 -14.23 23.52 -12.77
C GLU A 646 -14.57 23.79 -14.23
N ASN A 647 -14.04 24.88 -14.82
CA ASN A 647 -14.21 25.17 -16.23
C ASN A 647 -13.59 24.11 -17.13
N VAL A 648 -12.40 23.60 -16.80
CA VAL A 648 -11.78 22.49 -17.54
C VAL A 648 -12.63 21.23 -17.39
N PHE A 649 -13.04 20.90 -16.15
CA PHE A 649 -13.84 19.70 -15.85
C PHE A 649 -15.18 19.69 -16.58
N ALA A 650 -15.89 20.83 -16.63
CA ALA A 650 -17.16 20.96 -17.31
C ALA A 650 -17.06 20.81 -18.84
N ASN A 651 -15.91 21.14 -19.43
CA ASN A 651 -15.67 21.05 -20.87
C ASN A 651 -15.11 19.68 -21.32
N MET A 652 -14.81 18.76 -20.39
CA MET A 652 -14.29 17.43 -20.73
C MET A 652 -15.39 16.52 -21.29
N LEU A 653 -15.19 16.03 -22.53
CA LEU A 653 -16.13 15.09 -23.19
C LEU A 653 -16.11 13.67 -22.60
N GLN A 654 -14.99 13.29 -21.97
CA GLN A 654 -14.82 12.01 -21.28
C GLN A 654 -14.28 12.27 -19.88
N LEU A 655 -14.94 11.72 -18.88
CA LEU A 655 -14.51 11.78 -17.48
C LEU A 655 -14.00 10.39 -17.07
N SER A 656 -12.94 10.37 -16.26
CA SER A 656 -12.47 9.16 -15.59
C SER A 656 -12.56 9.32 -14.08
N VAL A 657 -12.43 8.20 -13.35
CA VAL A 657 -12.32 8.20 -11.88
C VAL A 657 -11.19 9.13 -11.42
N VAL A 658 -10.08 9.19 -12.19
CA VAL A 658 -8.96 10.10 -11.92
C VAL A 658 -9.38 11.57 -12.01
N SER A 659 -10.20 11.95 -12.99
CA SER A 659 -10.71 13.33 -13.14
C SER A 659 -11.52 13.75 -11.90
N TRP A 660 -12.40 12.88 -11.40
CA TRP A 660 -13.18 13.11 -10.18
C TRP A 660 -12.29 13.20 -8.94
N ASN A 661 -11.33 12.28 -8.80
CA ASN A 661 -10.39 12.25 -7.67
C ASN A 661 -9.53 13.52 -7.57
N ILE A 662 -9.12 14.09 -8.70
CA ILE A 662 -8.38 15.37 -8.73
C ILE A 662 -9.25 16.51 -8.19
N MET A 663 -10.52 16.59 -8.57
CA MET A 663 -11.44 17.63 -8.07
C MET A 663 -11.70 17.50 -6.56
N ILE A 664 -11.95 16.27 -6.09
CA ILE A 664 -12.16 15.97 -4.67
C ILE A 664 -10.90 16.33 -3.86
N SER A 665 -9.71 15.93 -4.33
CA SER A 665 -8.43 16.25 -3.69
C SER A 665 -8.14 17.76 -3.68
N GLY A 666 -8.43 18.46 -4.79
CA GLY A 666 -8.26 19.91 -4.91
C GLY A 666 -9.11 20.69 -3.91
N TYR A 667 -10.39 20.33 -3.79
CA TYR A 667 -11.28 20.93 -2.78
C TYR A 667 -10.88 20.56 -1.35
N GLY A 668 -10.39 19.33 -1.14
CA GLY A 668 -9.84 18.90 0.15
C GLY A 668 -8.62 19.70 0.60
N ASN A 669 -7.70 20.03 -0.30
CA ASN A 669 -6.53 20.87 0.01
C ASN A 669 -6.91 22.32 0.36
N LYS A 670 -8.08 22.80 -0.05
CA LYS A 670 -8.63 24.12 0.34
C LYS A 670 -9.48 24.06 1.60
N CYS A 671 -9.49 22.94 2.31
CA CYS A 671 -10.31 22.70 3.51
C CYS A 671 -11.82 22.92 3.26
N LYS A 672 -12.29 22.70 2.02
CA LYS A 672 -13.72 22.80 1.64
C LYS A 672 -14.34 21.41 1.52
N SER A 673 -14.56 20.74 2.65
CA SER A 673 -15.14 19.40 2.72
C SER A 673 -16.52 19.32 2.05
N ASP A 674 -17.37 20.33 2.20
CA ASP A 674 -18.72 20.36 1.63
C ASP A 674 -18.72 20.20 0.10
N LYS A 675 -17.85 20.96 -0.57
CA LYS A 675 -17.71 20.87 -2.03
C LYS A 675 -17.09 19.54 -2.45
N ALA A 676 -16.11 19.02 -1.70
CA ALA A 676 -15.54 17.71 -1.98
C ALA A 676 -16.60 16.60 -1.90
N LEU A 677 -17.50 16.67 -0.90
CA LEU A 677 -18.63 15.76 -0.74
C LEU A 677 -19.65 15.88 -1.88
N GLU A 678 -19.96 17.10 -2.31
CA GLU A 678 -20.82 17.34 -3.48
C GLU A 678 -20.27 16.63 -4.73
N TYR A 679 -18.96 16.72 -4.98
CA TYR A 679 -18.33 16.05 -6.13
C TYR A 679 -18.32 14.51 -5.98
N LEU A 680 -18.19 13.96 -4.77
CA LEU A 680 -18.36 12.53 -4.52
C LEU A 680 -19.78 12.05 -4.85
N GLN A 681 -20.79 12.78 -4.40
CA GLN A 681 -22.20 12.47 -4.69
C GLN A 681 -22.50 12.60 -6.19
N ARG A 682 -21.93 13.63 -6.86
CA ARG A 682 -22.03 13.79 -8.31
C ARG A 682 -21.38 12.61 -9.04
N MET A 683 -20.18 12.18 -8.65
CA MET A 683 -19.51 11.02 -9.22
C MET A 683 -20.41 9.76 -9.17
N GLN A 684 -21.01 9.48 -8.01
CA GLN A 684 -21.94 8.37 -7.83
C GLN A 684 -23.20 8.51 -8.70
N SER A 685 -23.76 9.72 -8.82
CA SER A 685 -24.96 9.97 -9.65
C SER A 685 -24.71 9.76 -11.15
N TYR A 686 -23.48 9.95 -11.61
CA TYR A 686 -23.06 9.68 -12.99
C TYR A 686 -22.73 8.19 -13.23
N GLY A 687 -22.86 7.35 -12.20
CA GLY A 687 -22.63 5.90 -12.29
C GLY A 687 -21.15 5.49 -12.18
N PHE A 688 -20.27 6.38 -11.70
CA PHE A 688 -18.90 6.01 -11.38
C PHE A 688 -18.82 5.48 -9.95
N GLU A 689 -18.27 4.28 -9.78
CA GLU A 689 -18.04 3.70 -8.45
C GLU A 689 -16.81 4.36 -7.81
N PRO A 690 -16.93 4.92 -6.59
CA PRO A 690 -15.79 5.44 -5.84
C PRO A 690 -14.77 4.34 -5.55
N ASP A 691 -13.50 4.61 -5.87
CA ASP A 691 -12.38 3.74 -5.53
C ASP A 691 -11.79 4.10 -4.15
N ASP A 692 -10.87 3.26 -3.66
CA ASP A 692 -10.18 3.51 -2.39
C ASP A 692 -9.49 4.88 -2.36
N VAL A 693 -8.96 5.33 -3.51
CA VAL A 693 -8.32 6.65 -3.65
C VAL A 693 -9.32 7.78 -3.48
N THR A 694 -10.54 7.63 -4.02
CA THR A 694 -11.65 8.59 -3.87
C THR A 694 -11.95 8.79 -2.39
N TYR A 695 -12.13 7.67 -1.69
CA TYR A 695 -12.45 7.64 -0.27
C TYR A 695 -11.30 8.18 0.61
N ILE A 696 -10.05 7.83 0.31
CA ILE A 696 -8.87 8.36 1.02
C ILE A 696 -8.73 9.87 0.81
N ASN A 697 -8.92 10.37 -0.42
CA ASN A 697 -8.88 11.80 -0.69
C ASN A 697 -9.99 12.55 0.05
N MET A 698 -11.18 11.96 0.16
CA MET A 698 -12.29 12.52 0.89
C MET A 698 -12.05 12.51 2.41
N LEU A 699 -11.52 11.42 2.97
CA LEU A 699 -11.11 11.37 4.37
C LEU A 699 -10.03 12.42 4.66
N ALA A 700 -9.00 12.51 3.81
CA ALA A 700 -7.95 13.52 3.93
C ALA A 700 -8.51 14.95 3.84
N ALA A 701 -9.52 15.19 3.00
CA ALA A 701 -10.23 16.47 2.91
C ALA A 701 -10.94 16.81 4.24
N CYS A 702 -11.71 15.87 4.79
CA CYS A 702 -12.40 16.01 6.07
C CYS A 702 -11.44 16.25 7.23
N VAL A 703 -10.32 15.52 7.26
CA VAL A 703 -9.28 15.68 8.28
C VAL A 703 -8.65 17.08 8.20
N LYS A 704 -8.26 17.54 7.01
CA LYS A 704 -7.69 18.88 6.83
C LYS A 704 -8.67 20.01 7.11
N SER A 705 -9.96 19.81 6.90
CA SER A 705 -11.00 20.80 7.20
C SER A 705 -11.46 20.77 8.66
N GLY A 706 -10.98 19.82 9.47
CA GLY A 706 -11.43 19.61 10.84
C GLY A 706 -12.83 18.99 10.97
N ASP A 707 -13.50 18.65 9.86
CA ASP A 707 -14.83 18.02 9.86
C ASP A 707 -14.71 16.50 9.92
N VAL A 708 -14.25 16.01 11.08
CA VAL A 708 -14.06 14.59 11.34
C VAL A 708 -15.40 13.85 11.42
N SER A 709 -16.51 14.53 11.74
CA SER A 709 -17.86 13.96 11.71
C SER A 709 -18.28 13.45 10.33
N THR A 710 -18.10 14.29 9.30
CA THR A 710 -18.40 13.90 7.92
C THR A 710 -17.43 12.82 7.44
N GLY A 711 -16.15 12.94 7.82
CA GLY A 711 -15.15 11.89 7.57
C GLY A 711 -15.57 10.54 8.15
N ARG A 712 -16.09 10.53 9.37
CA ARG A 712 -16.57 9.32 10.04
C ARG A 712 -17.78 8.71 9.36
N TYR A 713 -18.75 9.52 8.96
CA TYR A 713 -19.92 9.06 8.21
C TYR A 713 -19.51 8.35 6.91
N ILE A 714 -18.55 8.94 6.18
CA ILE A 714 -18.04 8.38 4.94
C ILE A 714 -17.26 7.09 5.22
N PHE A 715 -16.45 7.06 6.27
CA PHE A 715 -15.73 5.86 6.69
C PHE A 715 -16.67 4.69 7.01
N ASP A 716 -17.72 4.94 7.80
CA ASP A 716 -18.71 3.90 8.13
C ASP A 716 -19.57 3.50 6.91
N SER A 717 -19.66 4.33 5.88
CA SER A 717 -20.31 3.99 4.60
C SER A 717 -19.46 3.07 3.70
N MET A 718 -18.15 2.94 3.98
CA MET A 718 -17.28 2.03 3.23
C MET A 718 -17.61 0.59 3.60
N SER A 719 -17.93 -0.23 2.60
CA SER A 719 -18.17 -1.66 2.79
C SER A 719 -16.93 -2.42 3.25
N CYS A 720 -15.74 -1.99 2.79
CA CYS A 720 -14.45 -2.64 3.05
C CYS A 720 -13.33 -1.59 3.24
N PRO A 721 -13.17 -0.98 4.42
CA PRO A 721 -12.15 0.06 4.60
C PRO A 721 -10.74 -0.53 4.54
N SER A 722 -9.90 0.01 3.64
CA SER A 722 -8.48 -0.32 3.54
C SER A 722 -7.69 0.13 4.78
N LEU A 723 -6.52 -0.48 5.04
CA LEU A 723 -5.62 -0.05 6.14
C LEU A 723 -5.27 1.44 6.05
N THR A 724 -5.07 1.95 4.84
CA THR A 724 -4.85 3.38 4.59
C THR A 724 -6.05 4.24 4.96
N SER A 725 -7.28 3.77 4.73
CA SER A 725 -8.50 4.45 5.17
C SER A 725 -8.61 4.50 6.70
N TRP A 726 -8.26 3.40 7.40
CA TRP A 726 -8.19 3.36 8.87
C TRP A 726 -7.15 4.36 9.39
N ASN A 727 -5.93 4.35 8.84
CA ASN A 727 -4.86 5.25 9.26
C ASN A 727 -5.19 6.72 8.97
N ALA A 728 -5.86 7.03 7.85
CA ALA A 728 -6.34 8.38 7.55
C ALA A 728 -7.36 8.86 8.59
N MET A 729 -8.33 8.02 8.96
CA MET A 729 -9.33 8.35 9.97
C MET A 729 -8.71 8.51 11.37
N LEU A 730 -7.82 7.59 11.76
CA LEU A 730 -7.11 7.68 13.04
C LEU A 730 -6.21 8.92 13.13
N SER A 731 -5.50 9.26 12.05
CA SER A 731 -4.73 10.50 11.98
C SER A 731 -5.62 11.73 12.09
N GLY A 732 -6.83 11.66 11.53
CA GLY A 732 -7.87 12.68 11.64
C GLY A 732 -8.27 12.98 13.07
N TYR A 733 -8.61 11.94 13.83
CA TYR A 733 -8.94 12.09 15.24
C TYR A 733 -7.78 12.66 16.06
N ILE A 734 -6.52 12.33 15.73
CA ILE A 734 -5.35 12.90 16.41
C ILE A 734 -5.19 14.40 16.12
N GLN A 735 -5.33 14.81 14.86
CA GLN A 735 -5.19 16.22 14.48
C GLN A 735 -6.24 17.12 15.14
N ASN A 736 -7.43 16.57 15.41
CA ASN A 736 -8.50 17.26 16.12
C ASN A 736 -8.44 17.11 17.65
N ALA A 737 -7.40 16.47 18.21
CA ALA A 737 -7.26 16.16 19.63
C ALA A 737 -8.37 15.25 20.23
N ASP A 738 -9.12 14.54 19.37
CA ASP A 738 -10.15 13.57 19.74
C ASP A 738 -9.55 12.18 20.04
N HIS A 739 -8.57 12.13 20.95
CA HIS A 739 -7.75 10.94 21.20
C HIS A 739 -8.54 9.71 21.68
N LYS A 740 -9.65 9.93 22.39
CA LYS A 740 -10.52 8.86 22.90
C LYS A 740 -11.15 8.07 21.75
N GLU A 741 -11.71 8.78 20.77
CA GLU A 741 -12.34 8.17 19.60
C GLU A 741 -11.31 7.43 18.72
N ALA A 742 -10.07 7.93 18.66
CA ALA A 742 -8.99 7.23 17.97
C ALA A 742 -8.70 5.85 18.60
N VAL A 743 -8.64 5.76 19.93
CA VAL A 743 -8.43 4.49 20.65
C VAL A 743 -9.61 3.54 20.47
N GLU A 744 -10.85 4.04 20.51
CA GLU A 744 -12.05 3.24 20.26
C GLU A 744 -12.11 2.70 18.83
N LEU A 745 -11.76 3.53 17.84
CA LEU A 745 -11.68 3.11 16.44
C LEU A 745 -10.60 2.05 16.21
N PHE A 746 -9.44 2.19 16.87
CA PHE A 746 -8.39 1.18 16.82
C PHE A 746 -8.82 -0.16 17.42
N ARG A 747 -9.56 -0.15 18.53
CA ARG A 747 -10.16 -1.38 19.07
C ARG A 747 -11.11 -2.03 18.06
N LYS A 748 -11.96 -1.25 17.39
CA LYS A 748 -12.84 -1.74 16.31
C LYS A 748 -12.03 -2.36 15.16
N MET A 749 -10.92 -1.75 14.77
CA MET A 749 -9.99 -2.29 13.76
C MET A 749 -9.43 -3.66 14.20
N GLN A 750 -9.01 -3.80 15.47
CA GLN A 750 -8.51 -5.06 16.01
C GLN A 750 -9.58 -6.16 16.06
N PHE A 751 -10.84 -5.83 16.39
CA PHE A 751 -11.95 -6.79 16.34
C PHE A 751 -12.28 -7.28 14.93
N GLN A 752 -11.91 -6.53 13.90
CA GLN A 752 -12.02 -6.96 12.49
C GLN A 752 -10.79 -7.75 12.01
N TRP A 753 -9.90 -8.14 12.92
CA TRP A 753 -8.68 -8.93 12.66
C TRP A 753 -7.72 -8.28 11.65
N LEU A 754 -7.75 -6.96 11.51
CA LEU A 754 -6.79 -6.19 10.71
C LEU A 754 -5.49 -6.00 11.49
N HIS A 755 -4.36 -6.38 10.90
CA HIS A 755 -3.05 -6.19 11.52
C HIS A 755 -2.59 -4.73 11.43
N PRO A 756 -2.32 -4.06 12.57
CA PRO A 756 -1.75 -2.71 12.57
C PRO A 756 -0.39 -2.67 11.90
N ASP A 757 -0.13 -1.63 11.10
CA ASP A 757 1.22 -1.36 10.60
C ASP A 757 2.00 -0.42 11.53
N ARG A 758 3.24 -0.11 11.16
CA ARG A 758 4.10 0.83 11.91
C ARG A 758 3.45 2.21 12.09
N THR A 759 2.65 2.66 11.12
CA THR A 759 1.99 3.98 11.18
C THR A 759 0.78 3.95 12.10
N THR A 760 -0.04 2.89 12.04
CA THR A 760 -1.17 2.67 12.95
C THR A 760 -0.68 2.65 14.40
N LEU A 761 0.39 1.90 14.69
CA LEU A 761 0.91 1.78 16.05
C LEU A 761 1.45 3.14 16.56
N ALA A 762 2.21 3.89 15.76
CA ALA A 762 2.72 5.19 16.16
C ALA A 762 1.60 6.21 16.43
N ILE A 763 0.58 6.25 15.57
CA ILE A 763 -0.64 7.07 15.73
C ILE A 763 -1.29 6.77 17.08
N ILE A 764 -1.58 5.50 17.37
CA ILE A 764 -2.26 5.13 18.61
C ILE A 764 -1.40 5.32 19.84
N LEU A 765 -0.09 5.07 19.75
CA LEU A 765 0.85 5.40 20.83
C LEU A 765 0.81 6.90 21.14
N SER A 766 0.78 7.77 20.13
CA SER A 766 0.62 9.21 20.34
C SER A 766 -0.69 9.54 21.08
N SER A 767 -1.82 8.97 20.67
CA SER A 767 -3.11 9.16 21.38
C SER A 767 -3.07 8.65 22.82
N CYS A 768 -2.45 7.48 23.07
CA CYS A 768 -2.30 6.96 24.43
C CYS A 768 -1.39 7.87 25.30
N ALA A 769 -0.37 8.48 24.71
CA ALA A 769 0.53 9.40 25.40
C ALA A 769 -0.18 10.70 25.79
N GLU A 770 -0.98 11.30 24.90
CA GLU A 770 -1.74 12.52 25.19
C GLU A 770 -2.82 12.30 26.25
N MET A 771 -3.44 11.12 26.29
CA MET A 771 -4.44 10.78 27.30
C MET A 771 -3.85 10.27 28.63
N GLY A 772 -2.54 10.03 28.71
CA GLY A 772 -1.89 9.42 29.88
C GLY A 772 -2.36 7.99 30.18
N LEU A 773 -2.78 7.23 29.16
CA LEU A 773 -3.33 5.86 29.32
C LEU A 773 -2.22 4.81 29.34
N LEU A 774 -1.55 4.65 30.48
CA LEU A 774 -0.44 3.70 30.64
C LEU A 774 -0.81 2.25 30.29
N GLU A 775 -1.97 1.76 30.75
CA GLU A 775 -2.38 0.37 30.52
C GLU A 775 -2.67 0.08 29.03
N ALA A 776 -3.36 1.00 28.35
CA ALA A 776 -3.57 0.89 26.91
C ALA A 776 -2.25 0.97 26.14
N GLY A 777 -1.32 1.82 26.58
CA GLY A 777 0.04 1.89 26.05
C GLY A 777 0.80 0.55 26.17
N LYS A 778 0.69 -0.14 27.32
CA LYS A 778 1.28 -1.48 27.52
C LYS A 778 0.65 -2.53 26.62
N GLU A 779 -0.67 -2.49 26.41
CA GLU A 779 -1.37 -3.37 25.47
C GLU A 779 -0.87 -3.18 24.02
N VAL A 780 -0.71 -1.91 23.60
CA VAL A 780 -0.18 -1.57 22.27
C VAL A 780 1.31 -1.97 22.15
N HIS A 781 2.10 -1.80 23.21
CA HIS A 781 3.49 -2.29 23.25
C HIS A 781 3.53 -3.81 23.07
N ALA A 782 2.68 -4.57 23.78
CA ALA A 782 2.58 -6.02 23.59
C ALA A 782 2.14 -6.39 22.16
N CYS A 783 1.24 -5.61 21.56
CA CYS A 783 0.83 -5.77 20.16
C CYS A 783 2.00 -5.54 19.18
N SER A 784 2.83 -4.52 19.42
CA SER A 784 4.03 -4.23 18.61
C SER A 784 5.07 -5.36 18.70
N GLN A 785 5.22 -5.96 19.88
CA GLN A 785 6.11 -7.11 20.09
C GLN A 785 5.62 -8.34 19.34
N LYS A 786 4.33 -8.68 19.46
CA LYS A 786 3.69 -9.78 18.72
C LYS A 786 3.81 -9.61 17.21
N SER A 787 3.75 -8.37 16.72
CA SER A 787 3.85 -8.03 15.30
C SER A 787 5.30 -7.97 14.79
N GLY A 788 6.30 -8.02 15.67
CA GLY A 788 7.71 -7.88 15.33
C GLY A 788 8.15 -6.45 14.97
N LEU A 789 7.34 -5.43 15.29
CA LEU A 789 7.56 -4.03 14.94
C LEU A 789 8.19 -3.20 16.07
N HIS A 790 8.42 -3.78 17.25
CA HIS A 790 8.97 -3.09 18.42
C HIS A 790 10.39 -2.51 18.25
N ASN A 791 11.17 -3.02 17.28
CA ASN A 791 12.51 -2.50 16.97
C ASN A 791 12.51 -1.44 15.86
N ASP A 792 11.35 -1.13 15.28
CA ASP A 792 11.23 -0.05 14.29
C ASP A 792 11.33 1.30 15.01
N ALA A 793 12.24 2.18 14.59
CA ALA A 793 12.51 3.45 15.24
C ALA A 793 11.27 4.36 15.34
N TYR A 794 10.35 4.28 14.36
CA TYR A 794 9.13 5.07 14.36
C TYR A 794 8.13 4.60 15.43
N VAL A 795 8.03 3.28 15.66
CA VAL A 795 7.19 2.72 16.73
C VAL A 795 7.87 2.92 18.09
N ALA A 796 9.19 2.76 18.16
CA ALA A 796 9.96 2.91 19.39
C ALA A 796 9.94 4.34 19.94
N SER A 797 10.05 5.36 19.09
CA SER A 797 9.89 6.77 19.50
C SER A 797 8.49 7.04 20.08
N GLY A 798 7.43 6.46 19.49
CA GLY A 798 6.08 6.50 20.04
C GLY A 798 5.96 5.80 21.41
N LEU A 799 6.61 4.65 21.58
CA LEU A 799 6.65 3.94 22.87
C LEU A 799 7.38 4.75 23.94
N ILE A 800 8.53 5.32 23.60
CA ILE A 800 9.29 6.24 24.48
C ILE A 800 8.41 7.42 24.90
N ASN A 801 7.66 8.01 23.98
CA ASN A 801 6.75 9.12 24.27
C ASN A 801 5.63 8.73 25.25
N VAL A 802 4.99 7.57 25.06
CA VAL A 802 3.95 7.06 25.98
C VAL A 802 4.51 6.84 27.37
N TYR A 803 5.60 6.09 27.50
CA TYR A 803 6.17 5.81 28.81
C TYR A 803 6.67 7.09 29.50
N SER A 804 7.22 8.03 28.74
CA SER A 804 7.67 9.32 29.28
C SER A 804 6.51 10.17 29.81
N LYS A 805 5.42 10.35 29.04
CA LYS A 805 4.25 11.12 29.49
C LYS A 805 3.50 10.46 30.65
N CYS A 806 3.55 9.14 30.75
CA CYS A 806 2.95 8.39 31.85
C CYS A 806 3.83 8.31 33.12
N GLY A 807 4.99 8.96 33.15
CA GLY A 807 5.89 8.98 34.32
C GLY A 807 6.83 7.78 34.48
N GLU A 808 6.85 6.85 33.52
CA GLU A 808 7.64 5.61 33.55
C GLU A 808 8.94 5.75 32.76
N ILE A 809 9.77 6.75 33.11
CA ILE A 809 10.97 7.13 32.35
C ILE A 809 12.02 6.00 32.25
N GLU A 810 12.13 5.15 33.28
CA GLU A 810 13.06 4.01 33.28
C GLU A 810 12.70 2.97 32.20
N LEU A 811 11.40 2.74 31.97
CA LEU A 811 10.95 1.85 30.89
C LEU A 811 11.24 2.46 29.52
N ALA A 812 11.06 3.78 29.36
CA ALA A 812 11.43 4.49 28.14
C ALA A 812 12.94 4.35 27.84
N LYS A 813 13.79 4.54 28.85
CA LYS A 813 15.25 4.38 28.75
C LYS A 813 15.66 2.94 28.42
N HIS A 814 14.96 1.95 28.98
CA HIS A 814 15.19 0.53 28.66
C HIS A 814 14.85 0.20 27.21
N ILE A 815 13.77 0.75 26.67
CA ILE A 815 13.40 0.59 25.26
C ILE A 815 14.47 1.24 24.37
N PHE A 816 14.87 2.47 24.68
CA PHE A 816 15.92 3.19 23.95
C PHE A 816 17.24 2.39 23.87
N ASN A 817 17.71 1.86 25.00
CA ASN A 817 18.96 1.10 25.07
C ASN A 817 18.91 -0.24 24.32
N LYS A 818 17.73 -0.76 24.01
CA LYS A 818 17.55 -2.02 23.28
C LYS A 818 17.49 -1.86 21.76
N LEU A 819 17.39 -0.64 21.26
CA LEU A 819 17.29 -0.40 19.83
C LEU A 819 18.61 -0.70 19.11
N PRO A 820 18.59 -1.48 18.00
CA PRO A 820 19.80 -1.82 17.25
C PRO A 820 20.35 -0.63 16.46
N GLU A 821 19.48 0.27 16.00
CA GLU A 821 19.80 1.51 15.31
C GLU A 821 19.04 2.65 15.98
N LEU A 822 19.77 3.66 16.43
CA LEU A 822 19.20 4.87 17.02
C LEU A 822 19.09 5.95 15.95
N ASP A 823 17.92 6.55 15.83
CA ASP A 823 17.69 7.73 15.00
C ASP A 823 17.58 9.01 15.85
N VAL A 824 17.64 10.16 15.18
CA VAL A 824 17.51 11.48 15.83
C VAL A 824 16.16 11.63 16.53
N VAL A 825 15.11 10.98 16.02
CA VAL A 825 13.75 11.04 16.59
C VAL A 825 13.70 10.37 17.97
N CYS A 826 14.31 9.19 18.14
CA CYS A 826 14.38 8.50 19.43
C CYS A 826 15.17 9.30 20.47
N TRP A 827 16.29 9.93 20.08
CA TRP A 827 17.03 10.83 20.96
C TRP A 827 16.17 12.02 21.41
N ASN A 828 15.43 12.63 20.47
CA ASN A 828 14.53 13.74 20.77
C ASN A 828 13.39 13.32 21.70
N SER A 829 12.77 12.16 21.48
CA SER A 829 11.72 11.64 22.35
C SER A 829 12.23 11.41 23.78
N MET A 830 13.47 10.93 23.95
CA MET A 830 14.08 10.80 25.28
C MET A 830 14.36 12.16 25.93
N ILE A 831 14.95 13.12 25.21
CA ILE A 831 15.24 14.47 25.72
C ILE A 831 13.95 15.16 26.19
N VAL A 832 12.90 15.10 25.37
CA VAL A 832 11.57 15.61 25.75
C VAL A 832 11.02 14.85 26.94
N GLY A 833 11.15 13.52 26.95
CA GLY A 833 10.70 12.69 28.05
C GLY A 833 11.33 13.06 29.39
N PHE A 834 12.64 13.33 29.41
CA PHE A 834 13.32 13.82 30.60
C PHE A 834 12.82 15.21 31.03
N SER A 835 12.63 16.14 30.08
CA SER A 835 12.13 17.48 30.43
C SER A 835 10.70 17.47 30.97
N ILE A 836 9.82 16.60 30.48
CA ILE A 836 8.45 16.46 31.00
C ILE A 836 8.45 15.92 32.44
N ASN A 837 9.37 15.02 32.76
CA ASN A 837 9.52 14.43 34.10
C ASN A 837 10.37 15.28 35.05
N SER A 838 10.65 16.55 34.72
CA SER A 838 11.48 17.47 35.51
C SER A 838 12.91 16.96 35.77
N LEU A 839 13.44 16.13 34.87
CA LEU A 839 14.81 15.61 34.87
C LEU A 839 15.67 16.36 33.84
N ASP A 840 15.63 17.69 33.86
CA ASP A 840 16.26 18.54 32.84
C ASP A 840 17.79 18.38 32.77
N ASP A 841 18.46 18.05 33.87
CA ASP A 841 19.91 17.72 33.87
C ASP A 841 20.23 16.42 33.10
N GLU A 842 19.34 15.42 33.16
CA GLU A 842 19.47 14.19 32.39
C GLU A 842 19.22 14.46 30.90
N ALA A 843 18.29 15.36 30.57
CA ALA A 843 18.05 15.83 29.21
C ALA A 843 19.33 16.45 28.60
N PHE A 844 20.03 17.30 29.37
CA PHE A 844 21.35 17.85 28.99
C PHE A 844 22.41 16.78 28.77
N THR A 845 22.45 15.78 29.65
CA THR A 845 23.39 14.66 29.54
C THR A 845 23.14 13.85 28.27
N PHE A 846 21.88 13.56 27.95
CA PHE A 846 21.51 12.84 26.72
C PHE A 846 21.79 13.65 25.45
N TYR A 847 21.54 14.97 25.46
CA TYR A 847 21.94 15.84 24.34
C TYR A 847 23.45 15.81 24.09
N LYS A 848 24.26 15.81 25.15
CA LYS A 848 25.71 15.67 25.01
C LYS A 848 26.10 14.32 24.40
N GLN A 849 25.49 13.23 24.86
CA GLN A 849 25.72 11.90 24.32
C GLN A 849 25.34 11.80 22.83
N MET A 850 24.18 12.34 22.45
CA MET A 850 23.75 12.40 21.04
C MET A 850 24.83 13.00 20.14
N ARG A 851 25.50 14.07 20.59
CA ARG A 851 26.61 14.70 19.87
C ARG A 851 27.91 13.92 19.92
N GLU A 852 28.22 13.25 21.02
CA GLU A 852 29.39 12.36 21.13
C GLU A 852 29.28 11.18 20.14
N PHE A 853 28.07 10.70 19.87
CA PHE A 853 27.76 9.73 18.81
C PHE A 853 27.70 10.33 17.39
N ALA A 854 28.08 11.60 17.22
CA ALA A 854 28.12 12.32 15.95
C ALA A 854 26.76 12.47 15.23
N PHE A 855 25.64 12.42 15.96
CA PHE A 855 24.34 12.81 15.41
C PHE A 855 24.21 14.34 15.36
N ILE A 856 23.65 14.84 14.27
CA ILE A 856 23.37 16.27 14.08
C ILE A 856 22.01 16.56 14.75
N PRO A 857 21.95 17.45 15.76
CA PRO A 857 20.68 17.85 16.38
C PRO A 857 19.77 18.53 15.37
N SER A 858 18.47 18.24 15.44
CA SER A 858 17.46 18.92 14.63
C SER A 858 16.95 20.18 15.31
N GLU A 859 16.18 20.99 14.59
CA GLU A 859 15.47 22.17 15.09
C GLU A 859 14.63 21.82 16.35
N PHE A 860 13.99 20.65 16.33
CA PHE A 860 13.23 20.13 17.46
C PHE A 860 14.11 19.72 18.65
N SER A 861 15.30 19.16 18.41
CA SER A 861 16.29 18.88 19.47
C SER A 861 16.68 20.17 20.19
N TYR A 862 16.94 21.23 19.41
CA TYR A 862 17.32 22.55 19.94
C TYR A 862 16.20 23.20 20.74
N ALA A 863 14.96 23.19 20.24
CA ALA A 863 13.82 23.71 20.99
C ALA A 863 13.63 22.98 22.33
N SER A 864 13.77 21.65 22.32
CA SER A 864 13.60 20.82 23.53
C SER A 864 14.66 21.12 24.60
N ILE A 865 15.93 21.22 24.19
CA ILE A 865 17.03 21.49 25.13
C ILE A 865 17.04 22.95 25.62
N LEU A 866 16.61 23.90 24.78
CA LEU A 866 16.41 25.29 25.17
C LEU A 866 15.29 25.43 26.21
N ASN A 867 14.21 24.65 26.08
CA ASN A 867 13.16 24.59 27.09
C ASN A 867 13.68 24.03 28.44
N SER A 868 14.53 23.00 28.41
CA SER A 868 15.21 22.52 29.62
C SER A 868 16.11 23.58 30.24
N CYS A 869 16.87 24.35 29.44
CA CYS A 869 17.63 25.51 29.94
C CYS A 869 16.73 26.53 30.62
N ALA A 870 15.58 26.83 30.01
CA ALA A 870 14.63 27.81 30.51
C ALA A 870 14.05 27.38 31.86
N LYS A 871 13.71 26.09 32.02
CA LYS A 871 13.23 25.51 33.30
C LYS A 871 14.30 25.55 34.39
N LEU A 872 15.54 25.23 34.05
CA LEU A 872 16.69 25.30 34.96
C LEU A 872 17.13 26.74 35.26
N SER A 873 16.55 27.74 34.59
CA SER A 873 17.00 29.15 34.66
C SER A 873 18.50 29.33 34.39
N SER A 874 19.09 28.44 33.58
CA SER A 874 20.53 28.34 33.36
C SER A 874 20.98 29.10 32.10
N LEU A 875 21.19 30.40 32.25
CA LEU A 875 21.59 31.29 31.14
C LEU A 875 22.89 30.84 30.46
N LEU A 876 23.86 30.33 31.22
CA LEU A 876 25.16 29.90 30.69
C LEU A 876 25.04 28.71 29.74
N GLN A 877 24.25 27.69 30.11
CA GLN A 877 23.98 26.55 29.24
C GLN A 877 23.21 27.01 27.99
N GLY A 878 22.24 27.91 28.14
CA GLY A 878 21.48 28.46 27.02
C GLY A 878 22.36 29.19 25.99
N GLN A 879 23.32 29.99 26.46
CA GLN A 879 24.31 30.65 25.60
C GLN A 879 25.23 29.66 24.86
N GLN A 880 25.63 28.56 25.51
CA GLN A 880 26.41 27.51 24.86
C GLN A 880 25.62 26.83 23.73
N ILE A 881 24.33 26.55 23.95
CA ILE A 881 23.45 25.99 22.94
C ILE A 881 23.24 27.00 21.79
N HIS A 882 23.02 28.28 22.09
CA HIS A 882 22.89 29.32 21.06
C HIS A 882 24.15 29.45 20.17
N ALA A 883 25.34 29.41 20.77
CA ALA A 883 26.59 29.38 20.00
C ALA A 883 26.69 28.14 19.10
N GLN A 884 26.18 27.00 19.58
CA GLN A 884 26.13 25.77 18.79
C GLN A 884 25.12 25.84 17.64
N ILE A 885 23.92 26.37 17.86
CA ILE A 885 22.91 26.61 16.80
C ILE A 885 23.48 27.50 15.69
N THR A 886 24.23 28.54 16.08
CA THR A 886 24.92 29.43 15.14
C THR A 886 25.95 28.66 14.31
N LYS A 887 26.72 27.77 14.93
CA LYS A 887 27.72 26.94 14.25
C LYS A 887 27.10 25.96 13.25
N ASP A 888 25.92 25.43 13.58
CA ASP A 888 25.21 24.46 12.75
C ASP A 888 24.36 25.13 11.65
N GLY A 889 24.29 26.46 11.62
CA GLY A 889 23.62 27.23 10.57
C GLY A 889 22.09 27.31 10.70
N LEU A 890 21.54 27.02 11.89
CA LEU A 890 20.09 27.02 12.15
C LEU A 890 19.60 28.31 12.83
N VAL A 891 20.42 29.37 12.84
CA VAL A 891 20.10 30.62 13.54
C VAL A 891 18.97 31.42 12.90
N ASP A 892 18.78 31.28 11.59
CA ASP A 892 17.74 31.97 10.81
C ASP A 892 16.38 31.22 10.85
N ASP A 893 16.33 30.04 11.47
CA ASP A 893 15.11 29.26 11.58
C ASP A 893 14.14 29.89 12.59
N ILE A 894 12.89 30.10 12.17
CA ILE A 894 11.87 30.80 12.96
C ILE A 894 11.49 29.98 14.21
N PHE A 895 11.44 28.65 14.10
CA PHE A 895 11.05 27.76 15.19
C PHE A 895 12.12 27.77 16.29
N VAL A 896 13.39 27.55 15.93
CA VAL A 896 14.52 27.65 16.86
C VAL A 896 14.64 29.06 17.43
N GLY A 897 14.45 30.09 16.60
CA GLY A 897 14.49 31.49 17.02
C GLY A 897 13.46 31.83 18.09
N SER A 898 12.23 31.32 17.97
CA SER A 898 11.19 31.51 18.99
C SER A 898 11.56 30.87 20.33
N SER A 899 12.14 29.65 20.33
CA SER A 899 12.62 28.97 21.53
C SER A 899 13.84 29.66 22.17
N LEU A 900 14.70 30.27 21.36
CA LEU A 900 15.83 31.07 21.87
C LEU A 900 15.34 32.31 22.62
N ILE A 901 14.37 33.04 22.06
CA ILE A 901 13.74 34.19 22.73
C ILE A 901 13.15 33.75 24.07
N GLU A 902 12.36 32.67 24.07
CA GLU A 902 11.74 32.15 25.29
C GLU A 902 12.77 31.76 26.35
N MET A 903 13.85 31.06 25.96
CA MET A 903 14.94 30.68 26.86
C MET A 903 15.61 31.91 27.48
N TYR A 904 16.01 32.89 26.67
CA TYR A 904 16.63 34.11 27.19
C TYR A 904 15.69 34.87 28.12
N CYS A 905 14.40 35.01 27.77
CA CYS A 905 13.42 35.70 28.59
C CYS A 905 13.16 34.99 29.93
N LYS A 906 13.03 33.66 29.95
CA LYS A 906 12.84 32.88 31.19
C LYS A 906 14.08 32.86 32.08
N CYS A 907 15.27 32.92 31.50
CA CYS A 907 16.52 33.07 32.24
C CYS A 907 16.80 34.53 32.69
N GLY A 908 15.88 35.48 32.49
CA GLY A 908 16.03 36.90 32.87
C GLY A 908 16.91 37.74 31.93
N GLY A 909 17.41 37.17 30.83
CA GLY A 909 18.26 37.83 29.84
C GLY A 909 17.49 38.54 28.72
N VAL A 910 16.50 39.37 29.07
CA VAL A 910 15.56 39.98 28.11
C VAL A 910 16.24 40.85 27.05
N ASP A 911 17.28 41.58 27.41
CA ASP A 911 18.05 42.40 26.46
C ASP A 911 18.72 41.54 25.37
N GLY A 912 19.19 40.35 25.76
CA GLY A 912 19.73 39.35 24.84
C GLY A 912 18.66 38.79 23.90
N ALA A 913 17.47 38.50 24.44
CA ALA A 913 16.31 38.09 23.64
C ALA A 913 15.91 39.18 22.62
N ARG A 914 15.87 40.45 23.05
CA ARG A 914 15.53 41.57 22.16
C ARG A 914 16.53 41.74 21.04
N CYS A 915 17.82 41.72 21.37
CA CYS A 915 18.89 41.82 20.38
C CYS A 915 18.77 40.71 19.33
N PHE A 916 18.51 39.48 19.76
CA PHE A 916 18.30 38.36 18.84
C PHE A 916 17.04 38.56 17.98
N PHE A 917 15.91 38.92 18.59
CA PHE A 917 14.66 39.21 17.87
C PHE A 917 14.87 40.23 16.76
N ASP A 918 15.56 41.34 17.03
CA ASP A 918 15.83 42.38 16.04
C ASP A 918 16.66 41.87 14.85
N MET A 919 17.65 41.00 15.11
CA MET A 919 18.50 40.39 14.08
C MET A 919 17.79 39.36 13.20
N MET A 920 16.63 38.81 13.61
CA MET A 920 15.94 37.78 12.83
C MET A 920 15.48 38.31 11.46
N PRO A 921 15.82 37.64 10.34
CA PRO A 921 15.49 38.10 8.99
C PRO A 921 13.99 38.03 8.67
N PHE A 922 13.29 37.05 9.25
CA PHE A 922 11.86 36.85 9.11
C PHE A 922 11.23 36.68 10.50
N LYS A 923 10.11 37.37 10.72
CA LYS A 923 9.34 37.34 11.97
C LYS A 923 7.91 36.98 11.64
N ASN A 924 7.31 36.07 12.40
CA ASN A 924 5.89 35.74 12.31
C ASN A 924 5.17 36.06 13.63
N THR A 925 3.85 35.94 13.65
CA THR A 925 3.01 36.16 14.86
C THR A 925 3.56 35.45 16.10
N VAL A 926 4.07 34.22 15.96
CA VAL A 926 4.65 33.43 17.08
C VAL A 926 5.89 34.10 17.68
N THR A 927 6.83 34.58 16.85
CA THR A 927 8.03 35.28 17.35
C THR A 927 7.71 36.61 18.03
N TRP A 928 6.72 37.35 17.52
CA TRP A 928 6.22 38.57 18.18
C TRP A 928 5.60 38.23 19.54
N ASN A 929 4.74 37.22 19.59
CA ASN A 929 4.09 36.76 20.82
C ASN A 929 5.12 36.30 21.86
N ALA A 930 6.14 35.56 21.46
CA ALA A 930 7.21 35.10 22.35
C ALA A 930 7.94 36.27 23.01
N MET A 931 8.26 37.32 22.26
CA MET A 931 8.95 38.50 22.78
C MET A 931 8.03 39.38 23.65
N ILE A 932 6.77 39.59 23.24
CA ILE A 932 5.77 40.33 24.03
C ILE A 932 5.55 39.63 25.37
N HIS A 933 5.35 38.31 25.36
CA HIS A 933 5.21 37.51 26.57
C HIS A 933 6.48 37.54 27.41
N GLY A 934 7.66 37.49 26.77
CA GLY A 934 8.95 37.64 27.44
C GLY A 934 9.08 38.95 28.22
N TYR A 935 8.65 40.08 27.64
CA TYR A 935 8.58 41.36 28.33
C TYR A 935 7.55 41.37 29.47
N ALA A 936 6.37 40.77 29.24
CA ALA A 936 5.31 40.65 30.25
C ALA A 936 5.79 39.91 31.52
N HIS A 937 6.51 38.80 31.33
CA HIS A 937 7.00 37.96 32.41
C HIS A 937 8.11 38.62 33.24
N ASN A 938 8.91 39.47 32.61
CA ASN A 938 10.00 40.21 33.26
C ASN A 938 9.56 41.59 33.78
N GLY A 939 8.25 41.88 33.85
CA GLY A 939 7.71 43.13 34.40
C GLY A 939 7.90 44.37 33.53
N CYS A 940 8.35 44.21 32.29
CA CYS A 940 8.62 45.29 31.32
C CYS A 940 7.38 45.56 30.45
N GLY A 941 6.24 45.89 31.08
CA GLY A 941 4.96 45.97 30.37
C GLY A 941 4.84 47.14 29.39
N ASN A 942 5.52 48.26 29.64
CA ASN A 942 5.56 49.40 28.71
C ASN A 942 6.19 48.98 27.37
N GLU A 943 7.29 48.26 27.44
CA GLU A 943 8.01 47.70 26.30
C GLU A 943 7.16 46.67 25.55
N ALA A 944 6.41 45.82 26.28
CA ALA A 944 5.48 44.86 25.69
C ALA A 944 4.36 45.55 24.89
N VAL A 945 3.73 46.60 25.43
CA VAL A 945 2.69 47.38 24.75
C VAL A 945 3.26 48.14 23.55
N SER A 946 4.48 48.68 23.66
CA SER A 946 5.17 49.30 22.54
C SER A 946 5.43 48.28 21.41
N LEU A 947 5.83 47.07 21.76
CA LEU A 947 6.11 46.01 20.80
C LEU A 947 4.84 45.54 20.08
N TYR A 948 3.73 45.45 20.79
CA TYR A 948 2.41 45.18 20.21
C TYR A 948 2.00 46.23 19.18
N LYS A 949 2.24 47.52 19.48
CA LYS A 949 1.97 48.62 18.54
C LYS A 949 2.88 48.51 17.30
N GLU A 950 4.13 48.08 17.46
CA GLU A 950 5.07 47.82 16.36
C GLU A 950 4.60 46.66 15.46
N MET A 951 4.16 45.55 16.06
CA MET A 951 3.59 44.39 15.34
C MET A 951 2.40 44.78 14.45
N ILE A 952 1.50 45.64 14.95
CA ILE A 952 0.37 46.12 14.15
C ILE A 952 0.85 47.00 12.98
N GLN A 953 1.87 47.82 13.20
CA GLN A 953 2.44 48.68 12.15
C GLN A 953 3.16 47.90 11.06
N SER A 954 3.75 46.73 11.39
CA SER A 954 4.36 45.84 10.40
C SER A 954 3.34 45.09 9.54
N GLY A 955 2.03 45.26 9.79
CA GLY A 955 0.95 44.62 9.04
C GLY A 955 0.60 43.21 9.54
N GLU A 956 1.21 42.77 10.63
CA GLU A 956 0.89 41.49 11.27
C GLU A 956 -0.41 41.61 12.07
N LYS A 957 -1.26 40.60 11.99
CA LYS A 957 -2.54 40.57 12.70
C LYS A 957 -2.36 39.94 14.08
N PRO A 958 -2.78 40.62 15.17
CA PRO A 958 -2.84 40.02 16.49
C PRO A 958 -3.75 38.79 16.51
N ASP A 959 -3.30 37.72 17.16
CA ASP A 959 -4.10 36.53 17.44
C ASP A 959 -4.54 36.51 18.91
N ASP A 960 -5.29 35.49 19.29
CA ASP A 960 -5.74 35.28 20.67
C ASP A 960 -4.56 35.26 21.66
N ILE A 961 -3.46 34.61 21.31
CA ILE A 961 -2.28 34.49 22.16
C ILE A 961 -1.60 35.85 22.36
N THR A 962 -1.58 36.70 21.33
CA THR A 962 -1.08 38.08 21.42
C THR A 962 -1.84 38.87 22.49
N PHE A 963 -3.18 38.78 22.49
CA PHE A 963 -4.00 39.53 23.44
C PHE A 963 -3.78 39.05 24.88
N VAL A 964 -3.67 37.74 25.13
CA VAL A 964 -3.30 37.22 26.46
C VAL A 964 -1.95 37.77 26.91
N ALA A 965 -0.92 37.73 26.05
CA ALA A 965 0.41 38.20 26.39
C ALA A 965 0.46 39.70 26.74
N VAL A 966 -0.23 40.55 25.95
CA VAL A 966 -0.27 42.00 26.19
C VAL A 966 -1.14 42.36 27.40
N LEU A 967 -2.27 41.69 27.61
CA LEU A 967 -3.12 41.92 28.79
C LEU A 967 -2.40 41.48 30.08
N THR A 968 -1.63 40.40 30.04
CA THR A 968 -0.77 39.97 31.16
C THR A 968 0.28 41.04 31.48
N ALA A 969 0.94 41.60 30.46
CA ALA A 969 1.85 42.73 30.64
C ALA A 969 1.17 43.94 31.28
N CYS A 970 -0.05 44.27 30.84
CA CYS A 970 -0.83 45.38 31.39
C CYS A 970 -1.20 45.15 32.87
N SER A 971 -1.55 43.91 33.23
CA SER A 971 -1.83 43.53 34.63
C SER A 971 -0.61 43.71 35.53
N HIS A 972 0.56 43.26 35.09
CA HIS A 972 1.79 43.30 35.88
C HIS A 972 2.41 44.70 36.00
N SER A 973 2.26 45.54 34.98
CA SER A 973 2.83 46.90 34.96
C SER A 973 1.82 48.01 35.28
N ALA A 974 0.64 47.66 35.78
CA ALA A 974 -0.44 48.59 36.14
C ALA A 974 -0.90 49.53 34.99
N LEU A 975 -0.82 49.06 33.75
CA LEU A 975 -1.25 49.78 32.54
C LEU A 975 -2.72 49.51 32.25
N VAL A 976 -3.58 49.85 33.20
CA VAL A 976 -4.97 49.38 33.25
C VAL A 976 -5.82 49.99 32.14
N ASP A 977 -5.67 51.29 31.88
CA ASP A 977 -6.41 51.99 30.83
C ASP A 977 -6.08 51.42 29.44
N GLU A 978 -4.79 51.15 29.18
CA GLU A 978 -4.34 50.53 27.94
C GLU A 978 -4.83 49.08 27.82
N GLY A 979 -4.85 48.32 28.92
CA GLY A 979 -5.42 46.98 28.95
C GLY A 979 -6.92 46.95 28.59
N VAL A 980 -7.71 47.88 29.12
CA VAL A 980 -9.15 48.02 28.81
C VAL A 980 -9.37 48.42 27.35
N GLU A 981 -8.56 49.35 26.81
CA GLU A 981 -8.62 49.74 25.40
C GLU A 981 -8.32 48.55 24.48
N ILE A 982 -7.28 47.78 24.79
CA ILE A 982 -6.86 46.61 24.02
C ILE A 982 -7.94 45.52 24.05
N PHE A 983 -8.50 45.22 25.22
CA PHE A 983 -9.59 44.24 25.38
C PHE A 983 -10.82 44.60 24.54
N ASN A 984 -11.25 45.87 24.55
CA ASN A 984 -12.37 46.33 23.73
C ASN A 984 -12.07 46.29 22.24
N SER A 985 -10.82 46.59 21.85
CA SER A 985 -10.40 46.57 20.44
C SER A 985 -10.45 45.17 19.82
N MET A 986 -10.31 44.12 20.64
CA MET A 986 -10.27 42.72 20.22
C MET A 986 -11.53 42.34 19.43
N GLN A 987 -12.71 42.62 19.97
CA GLN A 987 -13.98 42.34 19.29
C GLN A 987 -14.38 43.42 18.28
N GLN A 988 -14.14 44.70 18.59
CA GLN A 988 -14.61 45.81 17.74
C GLN A 988 -13.80 45.99 16.45
N LYS A 989 -12.49 45.79 16.51
CA LYS A 989 -11.56 46.09 15.40
C LYS A 989 -11.06 44.83 14.70
N TYR A 990 -10.81 43.76 15.45
CA TYR A 990 -10.22 42.53 14.91
C TYR A 990 -11.25 41.40 14.76
N GLY A 991 -12.44 41.54 15.35
CA GLY A 991 -13.51 40.53 15.25
C GLY A 991 -13.21 39.26 16.04
N THR A 992 -12.24 39.30 16.96
CA THR A 992 -11.83 38.16 17.77
C THR A 992 -12.70 38.11 19.03
N ALA A 993 -13.29 36.95 19.31
CA ALA A 993 -14.19 36.79 20.47
C ALA A 993 -13.37 36.57 21.76
N PRO A 994 -13.65 37.30 22.86
CA PRO A 994 -12.99 37.08 24.14
C PRO A 994 -13.12 35.64 24.63
N MET A 995 -12.01 35.05 25.09
CA MET A 995 -11.91 33.71 25.65
C MET A 995 -11.68 33.80 27.15
N LEU A 996 -11.76 32.66 27.86
CA LEU A 996 -11.56 32.60 29.30
C LEU A 996 -10.28 33.33 29.75
N ASP A 997 -9.15 33.04 29.13
CA ASP A 997 -7.84 33.63 29.45
C ASP A 997 -7.81 35.17 29.31
N HIS A 998 -8.53 35.71 28.33
CA HIS A 998 -8.67 37.16 28.15
C HIS A 998 -9.45 37.79 29.30
N TYR A 999 -10.52 37.14 29.75
CA TYR A 999 -11.32 37.58 30.90
C TYR A 999 -10.52 37.51 32.19
N THR A 1000 -9.78 36.43 32.46
CA THR A 1000 -8.92 36.32 33.64
C THR A 1000 -7.86 37.43 33.66
N CYS A 1001 -7.20 37.71 32.53
CA CYS A 1001 -6.18 38.76 32.47
C CYS A 1001 -6.75 40.16 32.73
N ILE A 1002 -7.89 40.53 32.13
CA ILE A 1002 -8.48 41.86 32.32
C ILE A 1002 -9.07 42.03 33.73
N ILE A 1003 -9.65 40.96 34.30
CA ILE A 1003 -10.17 40.97 35.66
C ILE A 1003 -9.02 41.06 36.68
N ASP A 1004 -7.90 40.35 36.47
CA ASP A 1004 -6.69 40.51 37.28
C ASP A 1004 -6.17 41.95 37.21
N CYS A 1005 -6.11 42.51 36.00
CA CYS A 1005 -5.66 43.89 35.77
C CYS A 1005 -6.54 44.92 36.51
N LEU A 1006 -7.86 44.84 36.37
CA LEU A 1006 -8.82 45.73 37.06
C LEU A 1006 -8.83 45.51 38.57
N GLY A 1007 -8.76 44.25 39.02
CA GLY A 1007 -8.73 43.88 40.43
C GLY A 1007 -7.49 44.39 41.14
N ARG A 1008 -6.30 44.25 40.53
CA ARG A 1008 -5.04 44.83 41.04
C ARG A 1008 -5.04 46.35 41.06
N ALA A 1009 -5.80 46.98 40.17
CA ALA A 1009 -5.97 48.43 40.13
C ALA A 1009 -7.00 48.97 41.14
N GLY A 1010 -7.80 48.09 41.76
CA GLY A 1010 -8.90 48.47 42.64
C GLY A 1010 -10.16 48.98 41.91
N ARG A 1011 -10.25 48.81 40.59
CA ARG A 1011 -11.41 49.22 39.76
C ARG A 1011 -12.51 48.15 39.76
N PHE A 1012 -13.02 47.84 40.96
CA PHE A 1012 -13.94 46.71 41.16
C PHE A 1012 -15.29 46.88 40.47
N ASP A 1013 -15.81 48.11 40.33
CA ASP A 1013 -17.09 48.34 39.65
C ASP A 1013 -17.04 47.90 38.18
N GLU A 1014 -15.93 48.16 37.49
CA GLU A 1014 -15.71 47.71 36.10
C GLU A 1014 -15.45 46.21 36.01
N ALA A 1015 -14.72 45.65 36.99
CA ALA A 1015 -14.52 44.21 37.08
C ALA A 1015 -15.86 43.46 37.27
N GLU A 1016 -16.77 43.99 38.10
CA GLU A 1016 -18.11 43.41 38.30
C GLU A 1016 -18.96 43.45 37.03
N VAL A 1017 -18.90 44.54 36.25
CA VAL A 1017 -19.59 44.62 34.96
C VAL A 1017 -19.09 43.53 33.99
N ILE A 1018 -17.77 43.32 33.92
CA ILE A 1018 -17.18 42.29 33.07
C ILE A 1018 -17.59 40.89 33.58
N LEU A 1019 -17.49 40.64 34.89
CA LEU A 1019 -17.91 39.37 35.54
C LEU A 1019 -19.39 39.04 35.29
N ASP A 1020 -20.26 40.04 35.28
CA ASP A 1020 -21.69 39.81 35.03
C ASP A 1020 -22.00 39.61 33.55
N SER A 1021 -21.19 40.16 32.65
CA SER A 1021 -21.32 40.03 31.20
C SER A 1021 -20.69 38.76 30.61
N MET A 1022 -19.76 38.12 31.31
CA MET A 1022 -19.00 36.99 30.77
C MET A 1022 -19.85 35.70 30.63
N PRO A 1023 -19.63 34.90 29.57
CA PRO A 1023 -20.34 33.63 29.39
C PRO A 1023 -19.77 32.47 30.23
N TYR A 1024 -18.56 32.60 30.80
CA TYR A 1024 -17.83 31.54 31.48
C TYR A 1024 -17.95 31.56 33.02
N LYS A 1025 -19.14 31.84 33.57
CA LYS A 1025 -19.34 32.03 35.02
C LYS A 1025 -19.09 30.81 35.91
N ASP A 1026 -19.11 29.63 35.31
CA ASP A 1026 -18.90 28.36 36.01
C ASP A 1026 -17.41 27.94 36.07
N ASP A 1027 -16.49 28.76 35.56
CA ASP A 1027 -15.06 28.47 35.67
C ASP A 1027 -14.47 28.95 37.02
N PRO A 1028 -13.80 28.08 37.80
CA PRO A 1028 -13.27 28.44 39.11
C PRO A 1028 -12.07 29.40 39.04
N VAL A 1029 -11.25 29.38 37.98
CA VAL A 1029 -10.00 30.14 37.89
C VAL A 1029 -10.26 31.66 37.92
N VAL A 1030 -11.32 32.11 37.23
CA VAL A 1030 -11.71 33.53 37.22
C VAL A 1030 -12.05 34.00 38.64
N TRP A 1031 -12.82 33.21 39.39
CA TRP A 1031 -13.20 33.57 40.76
C TRP A 1031 -12.02 33.51 41.74
N GLU A 1032 -11.05 32.62 41.52
CA GLU A 1032 -9.79 32.61 42.29
C GLU A 1032 -8.98 33.89 42.08
N VAL A 1033 -8.88 34.36 40.82
CA VAL A 1033 -8.21 35.62 40.47
C VAL A 1033 -8.93 36.82 41.11
N VAL A 1034 -10.27 36.84 41.11
CA VAL A 1034 -11.05 37.86 41.80
C VAL A 1034 -10.80 37.83 43.32
N LEU A 1035 -10.81 36.64 43.94
CA LEU A 1035 -10.57 36.52 45.38
C LEU A 1035 -9.14 36.96 45.75
N SER A 1036 -8.15 36.60 44.93
CA SER A 1036 -6.76 36.99 45.09
C SER A 1036 -6.54 38.50 44.94
N SER A 1037 -7.18 39.13 43.95
CA SER A 1037 -7.08 40.58 43.73
C SER A 1037 -7.84 41.38 44.80
N CYS A 1038 -8.97 40.88 45.31
CA CYS A 1038 -9.68 41.48 46.45
C CYS A 1038 -8.83 41.53 47.72
N ARG A 1039 -7.85 40.62 47.89
CA ARG A 1039 -6.89 40.64 49.00
C ARG A 1039 -6.04 41.91 49.02
N ILE A 1040 -5.71 42.45 47.85
CA ILE A 1040 -4.79 43.61 47.71
C ILE A 1040 -5.46 44.88 48.23
N HIS A 1041 -6.73 45.13 47.86
CA HIS A 1041 -7.48 46.35 48.21
C HIS A 1041 -8.53 46.15 49.29
N ALA A 1042 -8.56 44.98 49.94
CA ALA A 1042 -9.47 44.67 51.04
C ALA A 1042 -10.97 44.78 50.71
N ASN A 1043 -11.39 44.48 49.47
CA ASN A 1043 -12.81 44.50 49.09
C ASN A 1043 -13.54 43.23 49.59
N LEU A 1044 -14.16 43.34 50.77
CA LEU A 1044 -14.83 42.20 51.42
C LEU A 1044 -16.09 41.71 50.73
N ASN A 1045 -16.85 42.59 50.08
CA ASN A 1045 -18.14 42.21 49.49
C ASN A 1045 -17.92 41.33 48.27
N LEU A 1046 -17.02 41.75 47.37
CA LEU A 1046 -16.65 40.98 46.20
C LEU A 1046 -15.86 39.71 46.58
N ALA A 1047 -14.97 39.78 47.57
CA ALA A 1047 -14.26 38.61 48.10
C ALA A 1047 -15.21 37.53 48.64
N ARG A 1048 -16.26 37.92 49.37
CA ARG A 1048 -17.28 36.98 49.86
C ARG A 1048 -18.03 36.32 48.71
N ARG A 1049 -18.49 37.11 47.73
CA ARG A 1049 -19.17 36.61 46.53
C ARG A 1049 -18.29 35.62 45.76
N ALA A 1050 -17.03 35.98 45.53
CA ALA A 1050 -16.08 35.12 44.84
C ALA A 1050 -15.83 33.80 45.59
N ALA A 1051 -15.67 33.86 46.91
CA ALA A 1051 -15.49 32.67 47.73
C ALA A 1051 -16.76 31.78 47.78
N GLU A 1052 -17.97 32.36 47.82
CA GLU A 1052 -19.22 31.60 47.77
C GLU A 1052 -19.37 30.86 46.44
N GLU A 1053 -19.02 31.49 45.31
CA GLU A 1053 -18.97 30.82 44.01
C GLU A 1053 -17.89 29.74 43.96
N LEU A 1054 -16.68 29.99 44.49
CA LEU A 1054 -15.63 28.96 44.59
C LEU A 1054 -16.06 27.77 45.45
N PHE A 1055 -16.77 27.99 46.56
CA PHE A 1055 -17.29 26.90 47.39
C PHE A 1055 -18.38 26.09 46.69
N ARG A 1056 -19.07 26.68 45.69
CA ARG A 1056 -20.05 26.00 44.83
C ARG A 1056 -19.34 25.20 43.73
N LEU A 1057 -18.31 25.77 43.10
CA LEU A 1057 -17.61 25.20 41.95
C LEU A 1057 -16.56 24.15 42.33
N ASP A 1058 -15.70 24.45 43.31
CA ASP A 1058 -14.70 23.52 43.84
C ASP A 1058 -14.69 23.51 45.39
N PRO A 1059 -15.54 22.68 46.01
CA PRO A 1059 -15.64 22.61 47.47
C PRO A 1059 -14.37 22.08 48.16
N GLN A 1060 -13.47 21.39 47.44
CA GLN A 1060 -12.32 20.69 48.01
C GLN A 1060 -11.03 21.50 47.95
N ASN A 1061 -10.98 22.59 47.17
CA ASN A 1061 -9.80 23.44 47.12
C ASN A 1061 -9.59 24.19 48.45
N SER A 1062 -8.50 23.85 49.15
CA SER A 1062 -8.13 24.43 50.44
C SER A 1062 -7.72 25.91 50.34
N ALA A 1063 -7.21 26.35 49.18
CA ALA A 1063 -6.70 27.70 48.97
C ALA A 1063 -7.78 28.76 49.16
N SER A 1064 -8.98 28.54 48.63
CA SER A 1064 -10.11 29.49 48.67
C SER A 1064 -10.58 29.78 50.10
N TYR A 1065 -10.68 28.73 50.94
CA TYR A 1065 -11.03 28.88 52.36
C TYR A 1065 -9.94 29.63 53.12
N VAL A 1066 -8.68 29.26 52.89
CA VAL A 1066 -7.53 29.88 53.56
C VAL A 1066 -7.38 31.36 53.17
N LEU A 1067 -7.58 31.71 51.89
CA LEU A 1067 -7.46 33.08 51.41
C LEU A 1067 -8.53 33.98 52.04
N LEU A 1068 -9.79 33.53 52.06
CA LEU A 1068 -10.90 34.28 52.68
C LEU A 1068 -10.72 34.41 54.19
N ALA A 1069 -10.33 33.33 54.89
CA ALA A 1069 -10.07 33.37 56.33
C ALA A 1069 -8.91 34.31 56.67
N ASN A 1070 -7.85 34.35 55.84
CA ASN A 1070 -6.73 35.27 56.00
C ASN A 1070 -7.17 36.73 55.78
N MET A 1071 -8.03 36.99 54.79
CA MET A 1071 -8.61 38.33 54.58
C MET A 1071 -9.44 38.80 55.78
N TYR A 1072 -10.35 37.98 56.30
CA TYR A 1072 -11.10 38.31 57.52
C TYR A 1072 -10.19 38.53 58.73
N SER A 1073 -9.15 37.71 58.89
CA SER A 1073 -8.16 37.88 59.96
C SER A 1073 -7.40 39.20 59.84
N SER A 1074 -6.97 39.57 58.63
CA SER A 1074 -6.21 40.81 58.37
C SER A 1074 -6.97 42.09 58.70
N MET A 1075 -8.31 42.03 58.70
CA MET A 1075 -9.20 43.15 59.02
C MET A 1075 -9.76 43.08 60.45
N GLY A 1076 -9.26 42.15 61.29
CA GLY A 1076 -9.67 42.00 62.68
C GLY A 1076 -11.03 41.32 62.88
N ARG A 1077 -11.62 40.72 61.85
CA ARG A 1077 -12.90 39.98 61.90
C ARG A 1077 -12.68 38.50 62.25
N TRP A 1078 -12.21 38.27 63.47
CA TRP A 1078 -11.81 36.94 63.94
C TRP A 1078 -12.94 35.91 63.97
N ASP A 1079 -14.17 36.34 64.22
CA ASP A 1079 -15.34 35.45 64.27
C ASP A 1079 -15.73 34.91 62.88
N ASP A 1080 -15.68 35.76 61.85
CA ASP A 1080 -15.90 35.32 60.47
C ASP A 1080 -14.77 34.42 59.98
N ALA A 1081 -13.52 34.73 60.33
CA ALA A 1081 -12.37 33.87 60.02
C ALA A 1081 -12.47 32.50 60.69
N ARG A 1082 -12.96 32.44 61.94
CA ARG A 1082 -13.25 31.19 62.65
C ARG A 1082 -14.35 30.41 61.94
N HIS A 1083 -15.44 31.07 61.55
CA HIS A 1083 -16.54 30.43 60.82
C HIS A 1083 -16.09 29.78 59.50
N VAL A 1084 -15.22 30.43 58.74
CA VAL A 1084 -14.65 29.85 57.49
C VAL A 1084 -13.75 28.63 57.79
N ARG A 1085 -12.97 28.67 58.88
CA ARG A 1085 -12.13 27.52 59.29
C ARG A 1085 -12.94 26.35 59.85
N ASP A 1086 -14.04 26.63 60.55
CA ASP A 1086 -14.98 25.61 61.00
C ASP A 1086 -15.64 24.96 59.78
N MET A 1087 -16.05 25.74 58.78
CA MET A 1087 -16.57 25.23 57.50
C MET A 1087 -15.56 24.35 56.74
N MET A 1088 -14.28 24.72 56.76
CA MET A 1088 -13.19 23.93 56.17
C MET A 1088 -13.04 22.57 56.91
N SER A 1089 -13.18 22.58 58.24
CA SER A 1089 -13.12 21.37 59.08
C SER A 1089 -14.34 20.46 58.86
N ASP A 1090 -15.54 21.04 58.78
CA ASP A 1090 -16.80 20.32 58.53
C ASP A 1090 -16.79 19.61 57.17
N LYS A 1091 -16.19 20.25 56.16
CA LYS A 1091 -16.03 19.67 54.81
C LYS A 1091 -14.82 18.74 54.66
N GLN A 1092 -14.07 18.49 55.74
CA GLN A 1092 -12.84 17.68 55.76
C GLN A 1092 -11.73 18.14 54.80
N VAL A 1093 -11.68 19.44 54.49
CA VAL A 1093 -10.67 20.01 53.60
C VAL A 1093 -9.37 20.22 54.39
N ARG A 1094 -8.26 19.67 53.93
CA ARG A 1094 -6.94 19.79 54.58
C ARG A 1094 -6.10 20.87 53.91
N LYS A 1095 -5.30 21.58 54.70
CA LYS A 1095 -4.33 22.55 54.19
C LYS A 1095 -3.07 21.83 53.73
N ASP A 1096 -2.66 22.08 52.49
CA ASP A 1096 -1.40 21.53 51.97
C ASP A 1096 -0.18 22.32 52.51
N PRO A 1097 0.91 21.66 52.95
CA PRO A 1097 2.15 22.33 53.32
C PRO A 1097 2.82 22.97 52.10
N GLY A 1098 3.22 24.23 52.21
CA GLY A 1098 4.03 24.90 51.19
C GLY A 1098 5.52 24.56 51.34
N TYR A 1099 6.18 24.20 50.24
CA TYR A 1099 7.62 23.96 50.19
C TYR A 1099 8.30 25.05 49.35
N SER A 1100 9.46 25.54 49.82
CA SER A 1100 10.33 26.42 49.03
C SER A 1100 11.75 25.84 49.01
N TRP A 1101 12.33 25.75 47.82
CA TRP A 1101 13.70 25.30 47.60
C TRP A 1101 14.59 26.50 47.36
N SER A 1102 15.69 26.62 48.11
CA SER A 1102 16.70 27.67 47.90
C SER A 1102 18.09 27.05 47.80
N GLU A 1103 18.81 27.39 46.73
CA GLU A 1103 20.16 26.91 46.48
C GLU A 1103 21.17 27.82 47.20
N CYS A 1104 21.77 27.35 48.30
CA CYS A 1104 22.80 28.10 49.02
C CYS A 1104 24.16 27.94 48.32
N LYS A 1105 24.66 29.02 47.72
CA LYS A 1105 26.06 29.11 47.27
C LYS A 1105 26.96 29.51 48.42
N GLU A 1106 27.44 28.55 49.21
CA GLU A 1106 28.68 28.70 49.98
C GLU A 1106 29.72 27.65 49.55
N GLY A 1107 30.98 28.08 49.52
CA GLY A 1107 32.03 27.56 48.67
C GLY A 1107 32.50 26.12 48.95
N MET A 1108 32.92 25.48 47.85
CA MET A 1108 33.81 24.31 47.71
C MET A 1108 33.69 23.18 48.75
N GLU A 1109 33.24 22.04 48.22
CA GLU A 1109 33.17 20.68 48.77
C GLU A 1109 31.83 20.31 49.45
N ASN A 1110 31.07 19.47 48.73
CA ASN A 1110 29.77 18.86 49.03
C ASN A 1110 28.52 19.78 49.05
N SER A 1111 27.75 19.71 47.97
CA SER A 1111 26.38 20.23 47.86
C SER A 1111 25.40 19.34 48.64
N ASP A 1112 25.21 19.63 49.93
CA ASP A 1112 24.05 19.12 50.68
C ASP A 1112 22.86 20.07 50.46
N LEU A 1113 21.80 19.56 49.84
CA LEU A 1113 20.51 20.25 49.69
C LEU A 1113 19.85 20.39 51.07
N ALA A 1114 19.74 21.62 51.58
CA ALA A 1114 19.01 21.89 52.81
C ALA A 1114 17.53 22.18 52.53
N LEU A 1115 16.64 21.27 52.94
CA LEU A 1115 15.19 21.46 52.93
C LEU A 1115 14.79 22.34 54.13
N ILE A 1116 14.42 23.60 53.90
CA ILE A 1116 13.86 24.45 54.96
C ILE A 1116 12.35 24.20 55.03
N MET A 1117 11.92 23.33 55.96
CA MET A 1117 10.51 23.20 56.32
C MET A 1117 10.07 24.41 57.15
N VAL A 1118 9.15 25.23 56.63
CA VAL A 1118 8.39 26.17 57.46
C VAL A 1118 7.30 25.37 58.19
N ASN A 1119 7.68 24.71 59.29
CA ASN A 1119 6.74 24.01 60.16
C ASN A 1119 5.82 25.03 60.85
N SER A 1120 4.51 24.97 60.59
CA SER A 1120 3.50 25.38 61.57
C SER A 1120 3.07 24.13 62.33
N PRO A 1121 3.25 24.04 63.67
CA PRO A 1121 2.87 22.84 64.40
C PRO A 1121 1.35 22.76 64.54
N ASP A 1122 0.78 21.65 64.08
CA ASP A 1122 -0.59 21.26 64.42
C ASP A 1122 -0.67 20.84 65.90
N HIS A 1123 -1.78 21.23 66.53
CA HIS A 1123 -2.22 20.91 67.89
C HIS A 1123 -1.50 21.59 69.07
N SER A 1124 -1.75 22.89 69.27
CA SER A 1124 -2.22 23.46 70.54
C SER A 1124 -2.35 24.98 70.41
N TRP A 1125 -3.47 25.52 70.90
CA TRP A 1125 -3.57 26.96 71.17
C TRP A 1125 -2.66 27.24 72.38
N MET A 1126 -1.46 27.79 72.15
CA MET A 1126 -0.54 28.23 73.20
C MET A 1126 -0.24 29.73 73.07
N ASP A 1127 -0.20 30.39 74.23
CA ASP A 1127 -0.08 31.82 74.45
C ASP A 1127 1.20 32.47 73.85
N LEU A 1128 1.01 33.68 73.33
CA LEU A 1128 1.99 34.56 72.68
C LEU A 1128 2.83 35.38 73.68
N SER A 1129 3.48 34.75 74.68
CA SER A 1129 4.31 35.50 75.66
C SER A 1129 5.75 35.02 75.86
N GLU A 1130 6.21 33.93 75.25
CA GLU A 1130 7.60 33.48 75.43
C GLU A 1130 8.22 32.95 74.13
N MET A 1131 8.88 33.82 73.35
CA MET A 1131 10.08 33.42 72.57
C MET A 1131 10.97 34.62 72.18
N PRO A 1132 12.32 34.43 72.07
CA PRO A 1132 13.31 35.51 72.01
C PRO A 1132 13.57 36.04 70.58
N ALA A 1133 14.07 37.27 70.53
CA ALA A 1133 14.19 38.16 69.36
C ALA A 1133 15.26 37.80 68.29
N TYR A 1134 15.32 36.56 67.78
CA TYR A 1134 16.29 36.18 66.72
C TYR A 1134 15.70 35.67 65.40
N CYS A 1135 14.38 35.69 65.20
CA CYS A 1135 13.73 35.27 63.94
C CYS A 1135 13.15 36.43 63.10
N PHE A 1136 13.76 37.62 63.13
CA PHE A 1136 13.23 38.80 62.44
C PHE A 1136 13.88 39.12 61.07
N PHE A 1137 14.75 38.26 60.53
CA PHE A 1137 15.53 38.61 59.32
C PHE A 1137 15.40 37.70 58.09
N ILE A 1138 14.59 36.64 58.11
CA ILE A 1138 14.42 35.76 56.93
C ILE A 1138 12.95 35.71 56.49
N LYS A 1139 12.34 36.90 56.37
CA LYS A 1139 11.03 37.07 55.73
C LYS A 1139 10.99 38.30 54.81
N LEU A 1140 12.16 38.76 54.38
CA LEU A 1140 12.33 39.93 53.51
C LEU A 1140 12.88 39.59 52.11
N GLU A 1141 13.29 38.34 51.82
CA GLU A 1141 13.84 38.01 50.49
C GLU A 1141 12.82 37.52 49.45
N PHE A 1142 11.57 37.23 49.85
CA PHE A 1142 10.49 36.88 48.89
C PHE A 1142 9.58 38.05 48.51
N ASP A 1143 9.75 39.24 49.11
CA ASP A 1143 9.04 40.48 48.75
C ASP A 1143 9.90 41.46 47.91
N HIS A 1144 11.13 41.09 47.54
CA HIS A 1144 12.03 41.99 46.81
C HIS A 1144 11.84 42.04 45.28
N ILE A 1145 10.83 41.37 44.72
CA ILE A 1145 10.42 41.55 43.31
C ILE A 1145 9.24 42.54 43.18
N LEU A 1146 8.68 43.07 44.29
CA LEU A 1146 7.50 43.95 44.26
C LEU A 1146 7.69 45.38 44.80
N LEU A 1147 8.89 45.79 45.18
CA LEU A 1147 9.19 47.19 45.56
C LEU A 1147 10.51 47.67 44.93
N GLY A 1148 10.40 48.07 43.67
CA GLY A 1148 11.50 48.62 42.87
C GLY A 1148 11.38 50.11 42.56
N VAL A 1149 10.67 50.93 43.34
CA VAL A 1149 10.81 52.41 43.35
C VAL A 1149 10.39 52.92 44.73
N TRP A 1150 11.10 53.94 45.24
CA TRP A 1150 10.93 54.70 46.50
C TRP A 1150 12.07 54.51 47.50
N THR A 1151 13.27 54.94 47.10
CA THR A 1151 14.31 55.43 48.02
C THR A 1151 14.84 56.79 47.54
N THR A 1152 14.20 57.86 48.02
CA THR A 1152 14.83 59.17 48.21
C THR A 1152 14.28 59.77 49.52
N GLN A 1153 15.18 59.95 50.50
CA GLN A 1153 14.99 60.52 51.86
C GLN A 1153 14.19 59.58 52.79
N ILE A 1154 14.68 59.07 53.92
CA ILE A 1154 15.57 59.56 55.00
C ILE A 1154 16.44 58.40 55.50
#